data_AF-Q54GJ6-F1
#
_entry.id   AF-Q54GJ6-F1
#
_cell.length_a   1.000
_cell.length_b   1.000
_cell.length_c   1.000
_cell.angle_alpha   90.00
_cell.angle_beta   90.00
_cell.angle_gamma   90.00
#
_symmetry.space_group_name_H-M   'P 1'
#
loop_
_entity.id
_entity.type
_entity.pdbx_description
1 polymer ?
#
loop_
_entity_poly.entity_id
_entity_poly.type
_entity_poly.pdbx_seq_one_letter_code
_entity_poly.pdbx_strand_id
1 'polypeptide(L)'
;MMENNNNNNNNNNNNNNKKCSLHPNKKLKYLCLGCKLIPCCIICTSSKGEHHGHKTEPLEFVTTSNIISLVNDFKDNIYQKVIERIDSNQTILNESTDKFNEIQSQFHINNDSLNKEFKKIHDIISIIELDIKKQLITTYENNTLINTELTSSINHDNQILSEIINNNENDNNNNYSTTIEKLNQIIQNNNQQLYDNDFNNDADLIKIIKQYQQSLIILNNNNDINNSNKLKEYNNQSINYNQRIIGEIKDKSKLIYTLNNNNNNNNNNNNNNNNNNNNNNNIFINNKRYEIRMNEKNNEFFKYKESFKFKNKLGVAFKDDCNILSKLEQNQLPSSVMLLDGFNQKLIQNILPEGILSLYLGDIKQELIIDSIPNTVTTVVLCNGFNQKLTKGIIPESVKELYIGNLKQELIIDSIPNTVTTVGLCDGFNQKLTKGIIPESVKELRLADIKQELIINSIPNTVTTVGLCDGFNQKLTKGIIPEGVKVLRLGDIKQELIIDSIPNTVTTVVLCNGFNQKLTKGIIPEGVKELHICDIKQELIIDSIPNTVTTVVLYDGFNQKLTKGIIPEGVKVLHICDIKQELIIDSIPNTVTTVILCDGFNQKLTKGIIPEGVKELYICDIKQELIIDSIPNTVTTVGLSDGFNQKLTKGIIPEGVKELLLSDIKQELIIDSIPNTVTTVGLYDGFNQKLTKGIIPEGVKELELGDIKQELIIDSIPNTVTTVTLCNGFNQKLTKGIIPEGVKELHIFDIKQELIIDSIPNTVTTVFLCDGFNQKLTKGIIPESVKELRLGDIKQELIIGSIPNTVTAVGLYDGFNQKLTKGIIPEGVKELRLGKIKQELTIDSIPNTVTTVGLLDGFNQKLTKSIIPEGVKELYIGDIKQELIIGSIPNTVTTVGLYDGFNQKLTKGIIPESVKLLRLGDIKQELIIGSIPNTVTTVTF
;
A
#
# COMPACT_ATOMS: atom_id res chain seq x y z
N MET A 1 17.60 -42.93 5.33
CA MET A 1 18.58 -43.90 5.86
C MET A 1 18.59 -43.82 7.37
N MET A 2 17.80 -44.63 8.06
CA MET A 2 18.07 -45.02 9.45
C MET A 2 17.58 -46.46 9.58
N GLU A 3 18.53 -47.35 9.80
CA GLU A 3 18.38 -48.80 9.75
C GLU A 3 17.67 -49.34 10.99
N ASN A 4 16.83 -50.33 10.73
CA ASN A 4 16.34 -51.32 11.68
C ASN A 4 17.52 -51.96 12.44
N ASN A 5 17.58 -51.76 13.76
CA ASN A 5 18.27 -52.69 14.65
C ASN A 5 17.23 -53.58 15.33
N ASN A 6 16.86 -54.64 14.59
CA ASN A 6 16.37 -55.87 15.16
C ASN A 6 17.57 -56.75 15.56
N ASN A 7 17.38 -57.49 16.66
CA ASN A 7 18.16 -58.64 17.12
C ASN A 7 19.54 -58.36 17.74
N ASN A 8 19.61 -58.55 19.06
CA ASN A 8 20.46 -59.63 19.57
C ASN A 8 19.99 -60.16 20.93
N ASN A 9 19.62 -61.45 20.90
CA ASN A 9 19.62 -62.36 22.03
C ASN A 9 20.91 -62.20 22.84
N ASN A 10 20.79 -61.92 24.14
CA ASN A 10 21.87 -62.22 25.08
C ASN A 10 21.30 -62.94 26.30
N ASN A 11 21.19 -64.26 26.15
CA ASN A 11 20.82 -65.24 27.16
C ASN A 11 21.90 -65.43 28.27
N ASN A 12 22.68 -64.38 28.57
CA ASN A 12 23.73 -64.43 29.61
C ASN A 12 23.36 -63.71 30.93
N ASN A 13 22.14 -63.20 31.06
CA ASN A 13 21.75 -62.40 32.24
C ASN A 13 21.47 -63.19 33.53
N ASN A 14 21.37 -64.52 33.50
CA ASN A 14 21.08 -65.29 34.72
C ASN A 14 22.19 -65.22 35.79
N ASN A 15 23.41 -64.77 35.47
CA ASN A 15 24.49 -64.62 36.43
C ASN A 15 24.50 -63.26 37.19
N ASN A 16 23.73 -62.26 36.75
CA ASN A 16 23.62 -60.98 37.48
C ASN A 16 22.74 -61.07 38.72
N ASN A 17 21.83 -62.04 38.79
CA ASN A 17 20.91 -62.20 39.93
C ASN A 17 21.62 -62.50 41.26
N LYS A 18 22.86 -63.00 41.24
CA LYS A 18 23.65 -63.27 42.44
C LYS A 18 24.64 -62.16 42.76
N LYS A 19 24.74 -61.11 41.95
CA LYS A 19 25.73 -60.03 42.09
C LYS A 19 25.13 -58.85 42.85
N CYS A 20 25.98 -58.14 43.60
CA CYS A 20 25.55 -56.96 44.31
C CYS A 20 25.29 -55.80 43.34
N SER A 21 24.15 -55.12 43.48
CA SER A 21 23.78 -53.98 42.62
C SER A 21 24.77 -52.81 42.72
N LEU A 22 25.41 -52.61 43.88
CA LEU A 22 26.45 -51.60 44.08
C LEU A 22 27.85 -52.10 43.71
N HIS A 23 28.08 -53.42 43.78
CA HIS A 23 29.36 -54.05 43.47
C HIS A 23 29.14 -55.21 42.48
N PRO A 24 28.96 -54.93 41.17
CA PRO A 24 28.56 -55.93 40.18
C PRO A 24 29.52 -57.13 40.04
N ASN A 25 30.74 -57.03 40.55
CA ASN A 25 31.75 -58.09 40.52
C ASN A 25 31.74 -58.99 41.77
N LYS A 26 30.90 -58.71 42.76
CA LYS A 26 30.85 -59.47 44.03
C LYS A 26 29.49 -60.14 44.19
N LYS A 27 29.54 -61.40 44.63
CA LYS A 27 28.33 -62.15 44.96
C LYS A 27 27.71 -61.63 46.26
N LEU A 28 26.39 -61.58 46.29
CA LEU A 28 25.61 -61.36 47.50
C LEU A 28 25.92 -62.50 48.48
N LYS A 29 26.18 -62.14 49.75
CA LYS A 29 26.53 -63.11 50.81
C LYS A 29 25.68 -62.94 52.07
N TYR A 30 25.18 -61.74 52.32
CA TYR A 30 24.49 -61.41 53.57
C TYR A 30 23.18 -60.67 53.28
N LEU A 31 22.21 -60.75 54.18
CA LEU A 31 21.09 -59.82 54.28
C LEU A 31 21.29 -58.92 55.48
N CYS A 32 21.13 -57.61 55.28
CA CYS A 32 21.15 -56.66 56.38
C CYS A 32 19.75 -56.54 57.02
N LEU A 33 19.61 -57.01 58.26
CA LEU A 33 18.32 -57.00 58.96
C LEU A 33 17.84 -55.58 59.29
N GLY A 34 18.77 -54.66 59.60
CA GLY A 34 18.44 -53.26 59.92
C GLY A 34 18.14 -52.37 58.71
N CYS A 35 18.56 -52.77 57.50
CA CYS A 35 18.32 -52.02 56.27
C CYS A 35 17.16 -52.63 55.45
N LYS A 36 16.05 -53.02 56.08
CA LYS A 36 14.91 -53.66 55.39
C LYS A 36 15.33 -54.85 54.51
N LEU A 37 16.20 -55.72 55.04
CA LEU A 37 16.64 -56.94 54.35
C LEU A 37 17.36 -56.67 53.02
N ILE A 38 18.10 -55.56 52.88
CA ILE A 38 18.95 -55.33 51.71
C ILE A 38 20.00 -56.46 51.58
N PRO A 39 20.15 -57.06 50.39
CA PRO A 39 21.21 -58.02 50.13
C PRO A 39 22.55 -57.31 49.92
N CYS A 40 23.56 -57.76 50.66
CA CYS A 40 24.88 -57.17 50.73
C CYS A 40 25.94 -58.17 50.24
N CYS A 41 26.96 -57.69 49.53
CA CYS A 41 28.20 -58.46 49.36
C CYS A 41 29.19 -58.16 50.50
N ILE A 42 30.30 -58.90 50.53
CA ILE A 42 31.36 -58.71 51.54
C ILE A 42 31.94 -57.29 51.56
N ILE A 43 31.91 -56.54 50.45
CA ILE A 43 32.41 -55.16 50.39
C ILE A 43 31.40 -54.18 51.03
N CYS A 44 30.10 -54.45 50.93
CA CYS A 44 29.08 -53.62 51.56
C CYS A 44 29.14 -53.72 53.10
N THR A 45 29.73 -54.79 53.64
CA THR A 45 29.84 -55.03 55.08
C THR A 45 31.19 -54.58 55.62
N SER A 46 31.21 -54.06 56.85
CA SER A 46 32.42 -53.77 57.61
C SER A 46 33.21 -55.05 57.92
N SER A 47 34.45 -54.91 58.39
CA SER A 47 35.27 -56.04 58.85
C SER A 47 34.63 -56.85 59.98
N LYS A 48 33.65 -56.28 60.71
CA LYS A 48 32.86 -56.97 61.74
C LYS A 48 31.64 -57.73 61.19
N GLY A 49 31.40 -57.68 59.88
CA GLY A 49 30.23 -58.29 59.25
C GLY A 49 28.94 -57.47 59.37
N GLU A 50 29.04 -56.15 59.54
CA GLU A 50 27.88 -55.25 59.70
C GLU A 50 27.71 -54.34 58.47
N HIS A 51 26.48 -54.11 58.02
CA HIS A 51 26.18 -53.19 56.92
C HIS A 51 25.74 -51.84 57.49
N HIS A 52 26.59 -50.81 57.35
CA HIS A 52 26.38 -49.50 57.99
C HIS A 52 26.09 -49.57 59.51
N GLY A 53 26.72 -50.50 60.23
CA GLY A 53 26.52 -50.70 61.67
C GLY A 53 25.32 -51.59 62.04
N HIS A 54 24.55 -52.07 61.07
CA HIS A 54 23.50 -53.05 61.30
C HIS A 54 24.01 -54.48 61.18
N LYS A 55 23.50 -55.38 62.03
CA LYS A 55 23.79 -56.81 61.94
C LYS A 55 23.35 -57.38 60.59
N THR A 56 24.20 -58.22 60.02
CA THR A 56 23.88 -58.97 58.81
C THR A 56 23.79 -60.47 59.11
N GLU A 57 22.93 -61.16 58.37
CA GLU A 57 22.75 -62.60 58.42
C GLU A 57 23.28 -63.21 57.12
N PRO A 58 24.17 -64.23 57.15
CA PRO A 58 24.58 -64.91 55.93
C PRO A 58 23.37 -65.50 55.21
N LEU A 59 23.32 -65.38 53.88
CA LEU A 59 22.19 -65.82 53.04
C LEU A 59 21.79 -67.29 53.28
N GLU A 60 22.75 -68.13 53.65
CA GLU A 60 22.57 -69.56 53.93
C GLU A 60 21.79 -69.84 55.23
N PHE A 61 21.74 -68.89 56.15
CA PHE A 61 21.06 -69.02 57.45
C PHE A 61 19.77 -68.18 57.56
N VAL A 62 19.37 -67.51 56.49
CA VAL A 62 18.21 -66.61 56.50
C VAL A 62 16.95 -67.40 56.81
N THR A 63 16.26 -67.00 57.87
CA THR A 63 15.03 -67.65 58.29
C THR A 63 13.93 -67.51 57.22
N THR A 64 13.06 -68.51 57.10
CA THR A 64 11.91 -68.45 56.18
C THR A 64 11.01 -67.23 56.45
N SER A 65 10.91 -66.80 57.72
CA SER A 65 10.20 -65.57 58.10
C SER A 65 10.82 -64.32 57.46
N ASN A 66 12.14 -64.20 57.42
CA ASN A 66 12.83 -63.08 56.78
C ASN A 66 12.61 -63.08 55.26
N ILE A 67 12.65 -64.25 54.61
CA ILE A 67 12.38 -64.36 53.16
C ILE A 67 10.94 -63.95 52.84
N ILE A 68 9.95 -64.46 53.59
CA ILE A 68 8.54 -64.10 53.39
C ILE A 68 8.33 -62.60 53.60
N SER A 69 8.95 -62.02 54.62
CA SER A 69 8.90 -60.58 54.88
C SER A 69 9.45 -59.74 53.71
N LEU A 70 10.60 -60.12 53.15
CA LEU A 70 11.18 -59.47 51.97
C LEU A 70 10.27 -59.60 50.74
N VAL A 71 9.75 -60.80 50.48
CA VAL A 71 8.88 -61.06 49.31
C VAL A 71 7.58 -60.25 49.42
N ASN A 72 6.98 -60.20 50.60
CA ASN A 72 5.76 -59.43 50.83
C ASN A 72 6.03 -57.92 50.71
N ASP A 73 7.12 -57.39 51.29
CA ASP A 73 7.46 -55.97 51.11
C ASP A 73 7.77 -55.64 49.64
N PHE A 74 8.45 -56.53 48.91
CA PHE A 74 8.66 -56.32 47.48
C PHE A 74 7.34 -56.31 46.70
N LYS A 75 6.48 -57.32 46.90
CA LYS A 75 5.22 -57.48 46.18
C LYS A 75 4.23 -56.36 46.50
N ASP A 76 4.04 -56.07 47.77
CA ASP A 76 2.93 -55.23 48.25
C ASP A 76 3.32 -53.74 48.31
N ASN A 77 4.61 -53.42 48.33
CA ASN A 77 5.09 -52.04 48.53
C ASN A 77 6.06 -51.57 47.44
N ILE A 78 7.13 -52.31 47.17
CA ILE A 78 8.19 -51.85 46.24
C ILE A 78 7.77 -51.97 44.76
N TYR A 79 7.10 -53.05 44.37
CA TYR A 79 6.73 -53.31 42.98
C TYR A 79 5.84 -52.20 42.42
N GLN A 80 4.83 -51.77 43.20
CA GLN A 80 3.96 -50.67 42.82
C GLN A 80 4.74 -49.35 42.66
N LYS A 81 5.67 -49.05 43.58
CA LYS A 81 6.54 -47.87 43.50
C LYS A 81 7.49 -47.89 42.29
N VAL A 82 7.90 -49.07 41.83
CA VAL A 82 8.72 -49.20 40.61
C VAL A 82 7.90 -48.85 39.37
N ILE A 83 6.65 -49.33 39.29
CA ILE A 83 5.72 -48.97 38.21
C ILE A 83 5.47 -47.45 38.22
N GLU A 84 5.09 -46.90 39.37
CA GLU A 84 4.88 -45.45 39.55
C GLU A 84 6.10 -44.62 39.13
N ARG A 85 7.32 -45.12 39.39
CA ARG A 85 8.56 -44.46 38.97
C ARG A 85 8.75 -44.49 37.45
N ILE A 86 8.42 -45.59 36.77
CA ILE A 86 8.50 -45.67 35.31
C ILE A 86 7.50 -44.69 34.68
N ASP A 87 6.27 -44.68 35.18
CA ASP A 87 5.22 -43.76 34.70
C ASP A 87 5.60 -42.30 34.95
N SER A 88 6.14 -41.99 36.13
CA SER A 88 6.67 -40.67 36.47
C SER A 88 7.83 -40.26 35.54
N ASN A 89 8.77 -41.15 35.25
CA ASN A 89 9.87 -40.87 34.33
C ASN A 89 9.37 -40.63 32.90
N GLN A 90 8.40 -41.41 32.42
CA GLN A 90 7.80 -41.21 31.10
C GLN A 90 7.06 -39.88 31.02
N THR A 91 6.36 -39.50 32.09
CA THR A 91 5.71 -38.18 32.22
C THR A 91 6.75 -37.06 32.12
N ILE A 92 7.84 -37.14 32.88
CA ILE A 92 8.95 -36.17 32.84
C ILE A 92 9.59 -36.11 31.43
N LEU A 93 9.73 -37.25 30.75
CA LEU A 93 10.31 -37.29 29.40
C LEU A 93 9.40 -36.60 28.37
N ASN A 94 8.08 -36.79 28.49
CA ASN A 94 7.10 -36.11 27.66
C ASN A 94 7.11 -34.60 27.94
N GLU A 95 7.05 -34.18 29.21
CA GLU A 95 7.14 -32.77 29.62
C GLU A 95 8.44 -32.11 29.13
N SER A 96 9.56 -32.82 29.20
CA SER A 96 10.86 -32.33 28.68
C SER A 96 10.84 -32.16 27.16
N THR A 97 10.16 -33.06 26.44
CA THR A 97 10.04 -33.00 24.98
C THR A 97 9.15 -31.83 24.57
N ASP A 98 8.01 -31.66 25.24
CA ASP A 98 7.11 -30.53 25.03
C ASP A 98 7.84 -29.20 25.29
N LYS A 99 8.59 -29.13 26.40
CA LYS A 99 9.36 -27.92 26.72
C LYS A 99 10.46 -27.62 25.70
N PHE A 100 11.11 -28.65 25.18
CA PHE A 100 12.12 -28.49 24.12
C PHE A 100 11.48 -28.03 22.80
N ASN A 101 10.32 -28.56 22.42
CA ASN A 101 9.57 -28.16 21.24
C ASN A 101 9.09 -26.69 21.33
N GLU A 102 8.67 -26.25 22.51
CA GLU A 102 8.37 -24.82 22.78
C GLU A 102 9.61 -23.94 22.53
N ILE A 103 10.78 -24.34 23.08
CA ILE A 103 12.04 -23.61 22.89
C ILE A 103 12.44 -23.57 21.41
N GLN A 104 12.30 -24.68 20.69
CA GLN A 104 12.63 -24.77 19.26
C GLN A 104 11.70 -23.87 18.43
N SER A 105 10.39 -23.88 18.72
CA SER A 105 9.42 -23.01 18.04
C SER A 105 9.71 -21.54 18.31
N GLN A 106 10.02 -21.18 19.57
CA GLN A 106 10.39 -19.81 19.93
C GLN A 106 11.69 -19.36 19.26
N PHE A 107 12.67 -20.25 19.10
CA PHE A 107 13.90 -19.96 18.36
C PHE A 107 13.62 -19.59 16.90
N HIS A 108 12.77 -20.35 16.20
CA HIS A 108 12.39 -20.05 14.82
C HIS A 108 11.62 -18.72 14.71
N ILE A 109 10.64 -18.49 15.58
CA ILE A 109 9.88 -17.23 15.64
C ILE A 109 10.82 -16.03 15.86
N ASN A 110 11.76 -16.15 16.80
CA ASN A 110 12.73 -15.10 17.09
C ASN A 110 13.64 -14.81 15.88
N ASN A 111 14.10 -15.84 15.17
CA ASN A 111 14.97 -15.69 14.01
C ASN A 111 14.25 -15.04 12.83
N ASP A 112 13.00 -15.43 12.57
CA ASP A 112 12.18 -14.84 11.51
C ASP A 112 11.84 -13.37 11.82
N SER A 113 11.47 -13.09 13.07
CA SER A 113 11.24 -11.71 13.54
C SER A 113 12.50 -10.85 13.43
N LEU A 114 13.68 -11.39 13.79
CA LEU A 114 14.95 -10.69 13.69
C LEU A 114 15.23 -10.29 12.24
N ASN A 115 15.15 -11.26 11.31
CA ASN A 115 15.38 -11.01 9.89
C ASN A 115 14.39 -9.97 9.33
N LYS A 116 13.11 -10.06 9.71
CA LYS A 116 12.08 -9.12 9.28
C LYS A 116 12.33 -7.69 9.77
N GLU A 117 12.66 -7.50 11.03
CA GLU A 117 12.92 -6.15 11.58
C GLU A 117 14.22 -5.55 11.04
N PHE A 118 15.29 -6.34 10.90
CA PHE A 118 16.53 -5.86 10.28
C PHE A 118 16.37 -5.53 8.80
N LYS A 119 15.54 -6.29 8.06
CA LYS A 119 15.23 -5.98 6.66
C LYS A 119 14.64 -4.58 6.51
N LYS A 120 13.70 -4.16 7.38
CA LYS A 120 13.14 -2.80 7.36
C LYS A 120 14.23 -1.72 7.49
N ILE A 121 15.23 -1.96 8.35
CA ILE A 121 16.34 -1.02 8.55
C ILE A 121 17.22 -0.98 7.29
N HIS A 122 17.52 -2.15 6.71
CA HIS A 122 18.26 -2.23 5.46
C HIS A 122 17.53 -1.50 4.33
N ASP A 123 16.23 -1.71 4.17
CA ASP A 123 15.41 -1.06 3.14
C ASP A 123 15.45 0.47 3.29
N ILE A 124 15.30 1.01 4.50
CA ILE A 124 15.41 2.45 4.76
C ILE A 124 16.79 2.99 4.37
N ILE A 125 17.86 2.30 4.78
CA ILE A 125 19.23 2.71 4.47
C ILE A 125 19.48 2.66 2.96
N SER A 126 19.01 1.60 2.28
CA SER A 126 19.13 1.43 0.83
C SER A 126 18.38 2.50 0.06
N ILE A 127 17.19 2.92 0.53
CA ILE A 127 16.43 4.02 -0.08
C ILE A 127 17.21 5.33 0.04
N ILE A 128 17.75 5.64 1.22
CA ILE A 128 18.55 6.86 1.44
C ILE A 128 19.81 6.83 0.56
N GLU A 129 20.50 5.69 0.48
CA GLU A 129 21.66 5.51 -0.37
C GLU A 129 21.32 5.73 -1.85
N LEU A 130 20.20 5.17 -2.31
CA LEU A 130 19.73 5.30 -3.69
C LEU A 130 19.34 6.75 -4.03
N ASP A 131 18.69 7.45 -3.10
CA ASP A 131 18.33 8.87 -3.26
C ASP A 131 19.58 9.76 -3.40
N ILE A 132 20.58 9.56 -2.53
CA ILE A 132 21.87 10.27 -2.62
C ILE A 132 22.55 9.97 -3.96
N LYS A 133 22.61 8.69 -4.38
CA LYS A 133 23.18 8.31 -5.69
C LYS A 133 22.46 9.00 -6.84
N LYS A 134 21.13 9.04 -6.82
CA LYS A 134 20.33 9.72 -7.85
C LYS A 134 20.64 11.21 -7.93
N GLN A 135 20.70 11.90 -6.79
CA GLN A 135 21.03 13.33 -6.75
C GLN A 135 22.41 13.64 -7.35
N LEU A 136 23.40 12.77 -7.07
CA LEU A 136 24.75 12.89 -7.65
C LEU A 136 24.75 12.62 -9.15
N ILE A 137 24.02 11.59 -9.61
CA ILE A 137 23.87 11.25 -11.02
C ILE A 137 23.22 12.41 -11.77
N THR A 138 22.10 12.96 -11.28
CA THR A 138 21.41 14.09 -11.93
C THR A 138 22.33 15.31 -12.07
N THR A 139 23.12 15.61 -11.05
CA THR A 139 24.08 16.73 -11.13
C THR A 139 25.19 16.46 -12.14
N TYR A 140 25.71 15.23 -12.18
CA TYR A 140 26.70 14.80 -13.16
C TYR A 140 26.16 14.82 -14.60
N GLU A 141 24.92 14.38 -14.81
CA GLU A 141 24.23 14.40 -16.11
C GLU A 141 23.99 15.83 -16.59
N ASN A 142 23.54 16.73 -15.72
CA ASN A 142 23.39 18.15 -16.04
C ASN A 142 24.74 18.78 -16.46
N ASN A 143 25.81 18.50 -15.72
CA ASN A 143 27.15 18.95 -16.09
C ASN A 143 27.61 18.33 -17.42
N THR A 144 27.27 17.08 -17.69
CA THR A 144 27.59 16.40 -18.95
C THR A 144 26.87 17.04 -20.13
N LEU A 145 25.61 17.44 -19.94
CA LEU A 145 24.83 18.18 -20.95
C LEU A 145 25.47 19.54 -21.24
N ILE A 146 25.76 20.34 -20.19
CA ILE A 146 26.44 21.63 -20.32
C ILE A 146 27.77 21.47 -21.08
N ASN A 147 28.57 20.45 -20.73
CA ASN A 147 29.84 20.15 -21.38
C ASN A 147 29.67 19.78 -22.86
N THR A 148 28.67 18.96 -23.18
CA THR A 148 28.40 18.51 -24.55
C THR A 148 27.96 19.68 -25.43
N GLU A 149 27.09 20.55 -24.91
CA GLU A 149 26.63 21.75 -25.62
C GLU A 149 27.76 22.75 -25.84
N LEU A 150 28.56 23.04 -24.81
CA LEU A 150 29.73 23.92 -24.91
C LEU A 150 30.76 23.37 -25.92
N THR A 151 31.09 22.08 -25.81
CA THR A 151 32.06 21.42 -26.70
C THR A 151 31.59 21.45 -28.14
N SER A 152 30.31 21.14 -28.39
CA SER A 152 29.74 21.13 -29.75
C SER A 152 29.72 22.53 -30.37
N SER A 153 29.29 23.53 -29.60
CA SER A 153 29.27 24.94 -30.03
C SER A 153 30.67 25.45 -30.37
N ILE A 154 31.64 25.28 -29.46
CA ILE A 154 33.02 25.77 -29.64
C ILE A 154 33.73 25.03 -30.77
N ASN A 155 33.58 23.71 -30.87
CA ASN A 155 34.22 22.95 -31.95
C ASN A 155 33.65 23.31 -33.32
N HIS A 156 32.34 23.58 -33.41
CA HIS A 156 31.72 24.04 -34.65
C HIS A 156 32.29 25.39 -35.11
N ASP A 157 32.34 26.38 -34.20
CA ASP A 157 32.90 27.70 -34.49
C ASP A 157 34.40 27.61 -34.85
N ASN A 158 35.18 26.84 -34.09
CA ASN A 158 36.61 26.63 -34.35
C ASN A 158 36.88 25.92 -35.68
N GLN A 159 36.05 24.96 -36.08
CA GLN A 159 36.21 24.27 -37.36
C GLN A 159 36.07 25.29 -38.51
N ILE A 160 35.02 26.11 -38.48
CA ILE A 160 34.78 27.15 -39.49
C ILE A 160 35.94 28.15 -39.52
N LEU A 161 36.38 28.64 -38.36
CA LEU A 161 37.49 29.59 -38.27
C LEU A 161 38.82 28.99 -38.75
N SER A 162 39.10 27.72 -38.43
CA SER A 162 40.31 27.03 -38.88
C SER A 162 40.33 26.82 -40.40
N GLU A 163 39.18 26.51 -41.01
CA GLU A 163 39.07 26.42 -42.47
C GLU A 163 39.34 27.79 -43.13
N ILE A 164 38.87 28.87 -42.54
CA ILE A 164 39.14 30.24 -43.02
C ILE A 164 40.63 30.59 -42.89
N ILE A 165 41.28 30.27 -41.77
CA ILE A 165 42.73 30.49 -41.57
C ILE A 165 43.55 29.65 -42.56
N ASN A 166 43.27 28.35 -42.69
CA ASN A 166 43.99 27.46 -43.61
C ASN A 166 43.90 27.89 -45.09
N ASN A 167 42.77 28.50 -45.50
CA ASN A 167 42.63 29.08 -46.85
C ASN A 167 43.47 30.35 -47.05
N ASN A 168 43.98 30.96 -45.98
CA ASN A 168 44.76 32.20 -45.99
C ASN A 168 46.25 31.99 -45.63
N GLU A 169 46.61 30.92 -44.90
CA GLU A 169 48.00 30.60 -44.51
C GLU A 169 48.70 29.56 -45.39
N ASN A 170 47.99 28.81 -46.24
CA ASN A 170 48.62 27.80 -47.12
C ASN A 170 49.49 28.47 -48.21
N ASP A 171 50.71 28.81 -47.82
CA ASP A 171 51.74 29.42 -48.64
C ASP A 171 53.10 28.86 -48.21
N ASN A 172 53.38 27.61 -48.56
CA ASN A 172 54.73 27.08 -48.35
C ASN A 172 55.20 26.00 -49.31
N ASN A 173 54.48 25.64 -50.38
CA ASN A 173 55.09 24.69 -51.33
C ASN A 173 54.61 24.69 -52.78
N ASN A 174 53.73 25.58 -53.23
CA ASN A 174 53.45 25.73 -54.66
C ASN A 174 53.00 27.17 -54.89
N ASN A 175 53.37 27.76 -56.03
CA ASN A 175 53.16 29.15 -56.47
C ASN A 175 51.67 29.62 -56.56
N TYR A 176 50.79 29.18 -55.67
CA TYR A 176 49.42 29.64 -55.58
C TYR A 176 49.31 30.71 -54.50
N SER A 177 49.16 31.95 -54.95
CA SER A 177 48.82 33.09 -54.12
C SER A 177 47.64 32.78 -53.18
N THR A 178 47.80 33.06 -51.89
CA THR A 178 46.72 32.94 -50.89
C THR A 178 45.52 33.80 -51.25
N THR A 179 44.34 33.50 -50.70
CA THR A 179 43.12 34.29 -50.96
C THR A 179 43.32 35.78 -50.63
N ILE A 180 44.07 36.10 -49.57
CA ILE A 180 44.42 37.48 -49.18
C ILE A 180 45.40 38.12 -50.16
N GLU A 181 46.45 37.41 -50.59
CA GLU A 181 47.38 37.94 -51.59
C GLU A 181 46.70 38.21 -52.93
N LYS A 182 45.84 37.30 -53.39
CA LYS A 182 44.96 37.45 -54.55
C LYS A 182 44.13 38.74 -54.45
N LEU A 183 43.55 39.00 -53.28
CA LEU A 183 42.80 40.24 -53.01
C LEU A 183 43.69 41.48 -53.01
N ASN A 184 44.87 41.42 -52.39
CA ASN A 184 45.85 42.51 -52.40
C ASN A 184 46.33 42.84 -53.82
N GLN A 185 46.52 41.84 -54.68
CA GLN A 185 46.85 42.04 -56.09
C GLN A 185 45.71 42.75 -56.85
N ILE A 186 44.45 42.37 -56.59
CA ILE A 186 43.28 43.07 -57.17
C ILE A 186 43.26 44.54 -56.70
N ILE A 187 43.47 44.79 -55.41
CA ILE A 187 43.49 46.15 -54.84
C ILE A 187 44.68 46.97 -55.39
N GLN A 188 45.84 46.36 -55.65
CA GLN A 188 46.98 47.05 -56.26
C GLN A 188 46.78 47.34 -57.75
N ASN A 189 46.12 46.46 -58.51
CA ASN A 189 45.89 46.60 -59.96
C ASN A 189 44.69 47.51 -60.30
N ASN A 190 44.34 48.42 -59.40
CA ASN A 190 43.09 49.18 -59.32
C ASN A 190 42.78 50.18 -60.47
N ASN A 191 43.27 50.02 -61.71
CA ASN A 191 42.94 50.97 -62.78
C ASN A 191 42.98 50.47 -64.24
N GLN A 192 43.17 49.19 -64.55
CA GLN A 192 43.02 48.72 -65.94
C GLN A 192 42.29 47.37 -65.99
N GLN A 193 41.35 47.31 -66.93
CA GLN A 193 40.40 46.24 -67.21
C GLN A 193 40.95 44.83 -66.95
N LEU A 194 40.59 44.24 -65.80
CA LEU A 194 40.79 42.82 -65.52
C LEU A 194 39.73 41.98 -66.24
N TYR A 195 39.75 42.02 -67.57
CA TYR A 195 39.11 41.02 -68.42
C TYR A 195 40.22 40.28 -69.15
N ASP A 196 40.97 39.41 -68.46
CA ASP A 196 41.64 38.29 -69.11
C ASP A 196 42.16 37.26 -68.08
N ASN A 197 41.44 36.14 -68.04
CA ASN A 197 41.92 34.75 -68.14
C ASN A 197 42.65 34.00 -67.02
N ASP A 198 42.71 34.45 -65.76
CA ASP A 198 43.20 33.53 -64.68
C ASP A 198 42.44 33.54 -63.35
N PHE A 199 41.27 34.17 -63.30
CA PHE A 199 40.30 33.97 -62.22
C PHE A 199 39.03 33.35 -62.79
N ASN A 200 38.63 32.19 -62.29
CA ASN A 200 37.23 31.77 -62.35
C ASN A 200 36.44 32.72 -61.43
N ASN A 201 36.20 33.95 -61.92
CA ASN A 201 35.82 35.11 -61.13
C ASN A 201 34.63 34.85 -60.22
N ASP A 202 33.64 34.07 -60.67
CA ASP A 202 32.45 33.84 -59.86
C ASP A 202 32.71 32.90 -58.69
N ALA A 203 33.46 31.81 -58.88
CA ALA A 203 33.63 30.80 -57.83
C ALA A 203 34.57 31.29 -56.70
N ASP A 204 35.70 31.90 -57.05
CA ASP A 204 36.66 32.42 -56.06
C ASP A 204 36.06 33.62 -55.31
N LEU A 205 35.37 34.53 -56.01
CA LEU A 205 34.68 35.67 -55.37
C LEU A 205 33.55 35.20 -54.45
N ILE A 206 32.72 34.24 -54.89
CA ILE A 206 31.67 33.66 -54.04
C ILE A 206 32.28 32.99 -52.80
N LYS A 207 33.43 32.32 -52.93
CA LYS A 207 34.14 31.69 -51.80
C LYS A 207 34.60 32.75 -50.79
N ILE A 208 35.17 33.86 -51.25
CA ILE A 208 35.56 35.01 -50.41
C ILE A 208 34.34 35.62 -49.70
N ILE A 209 33.25 35.88 -50.44
CA ILE A 209 32.01 36.45 -49.87
C ILE A 209 31.45 35.53 -48.78
N LYS A 210 31.42 34.22 -49.02
CA LYS A 210 30.98 33.23 -48.02
C LYS A 210 31.87 33.24 -46.78
N GLN A 211 33.19 33.26 -46.92
CA GLN A 211 34.13 33.33 -45.80
C GLN A 211 33.97 34.62 -44.98
N TYR A 212 33.74 35.76 -45.65
CA TYR A 212 33.45 37.03 -44.99
C TYR A 212 32.13 36.97 -44.20
N GLN A 213 31.07 36.44 -44.82
CA GLN A 213 29.78 36.26 -44.16
C GLN A 213 29.87 35.32 -42.95
N GLN A 214 30.54 34.17 -43.10
CA GLN A 214 30.74 33.20 -42.01
C GLN A 214 31.55 33.79 -40.85
N SER A 215 32.65 34.50 -41.16
CA SER A 215 33.44 35.24 -40.15
C SER A 215 32.57 36.24 -39.39
N LEU A 216 31.76 37.04 -40.10
CA LEU A 216 30.87 38.04 -39.51
C LEU A 216 29.80 37.43 -38.61
N ILE A 217 29.19 36.32 -39.03
CA ILE A 217 28.17 35.62 -38.24
C ILE A 217 28.79 35.16 -36.92
N ILE A 218 29.96 34.51 -36.95
CA ILE A 218 30.62 34.03 -35.74
C ILE A 218 31.07 35.19 -34.85
N LEU A 219 31.73 36.22 -35.42
CA LEU A 219 32.26 37.36 -34.65
C LEU A 219 31.16 38.28 -34.06
N ASN A 220 30.00 38.39 -34.72
CA ASN A 220 28.88 39.18 -34.21
C ASN A 220 27.95 38.38 -33.30
N ASN A 221 28.02 37.05 -33.31
CA ASN A 221 27.25 36.22 -32.40
C ASN A 221 27.83 36.34 -30.99
N ASN A 222 26.96 36.57 -30.00
CA ASN A 222 27.34 36.61 -28.59
C ASN A 222 27.65 35.20 -28.01
N ASN A 223 28.13 34.26 -28.83
CA ASN A 223 28.43 32.88 -28.43
C ASN A 223 29.44 32.85 -27.27
N ASP A 224 30.46 33.71 -27.28
CA ASP A 224 31.42 33.81 -26.17
C ASP A 224 30.75 34.19 -24.84
N ILE A 225 29.82 35.15 -24.86
CA ILE A 225 29.06 35.56 -23.68
C ILE A 225 28.13 34.43 -23.22
N ASN A 226 27.44 33.77 -24.15
CA ASN A 226 26.57 32.64 -23.85
C ASN A 226 27.35 31.45 -23.28
N ASN A 227 28.49 31.10 -23.86
CA ASN A 227 29.39 30.05 -23.38
C ASN A 227 29.96 30.42 -22.00
N SER A 228 30.35 31.68 -21.79
CA SER A 228 30.79 32.21 -20.48
C SER A 228 29.70 32.16 -19.41
N ASN A 229 28.43 32.40 -19.79
CA ASN A 229 27.30 32.26 -18.89
C ASN A 229 27.02 30.79 -18.55
N LYS A 230 27.04 29.89 -19.54
CA LYS A 230 26.90 28.43 -19.31
C LYS A 230 28.01 27.87 -18.42
N LEU A 231 29.24 28.39 -18.50
CA LEU A 231 30.33 28.00 -17.59
C LEU A 231 29.99 28.25 -16.10
N LYS A 232 29.12 29.23 -15.80
CA LYS A 232 28.67 29.53 -14.43
C LYS A 232 27.56 28.60 -13.96
N GLU A 233 26.95 27.82 -14.85
CA GLU A 233 25.88 26.87 -14.54
C GLU A 233 26.42 25.52 -14.06
N TYR A 234 27.71 25.23 -14.29
CA TYR A 234 28.35 24.04 -13.73
C TYR A 234 28.20 24.01 -12.21
N ASN A 235 27.70 22.88 -11.70
CA ASN A 235 27.51 22.69 -10.28
C ASN A 235 28.33 21.49 -9.81
N ASN A 236 29.20 21.69 -8.82
CA ASN A 236 29.96 20.60 -8.22
C ASN A 236 29.37 20.22 -6.86
N GLN A 237 29.02 18.95 -6.70
CA GLN A 237 28.55 18.41 -5.44
C GLN A 237 29.66 17.64 -4.72
N SER A 238 29.74 17.82 -3.40
CA SER A 238 30.60 17.02 -2.52
C SER A 238 29.78 16.47 -1.38
N ILE A 239 30.02 15.21 -1.02
CA ILE A 239 29.33 14.56 0.10
C ILE A 239 30.11 14.85 1.38
N ASN A 240 29.44 15.45 2.36
CA ASN A 240 29.98 15.58 3.71
C ASN A 240 29.28 14.59 4.65
N TYR A 241 30.02 13.60 5.14
CA TYR A 241 29.50 12.62 6.07
C TYR A 241 29.56 13.15 7.50
N ASN A 242 28.39 13.26 8.14
CA ASN A 242 28.32 13.59 9.56
C ASN A 242 28.74 12.39 10.42
N GLN A 243 30.04 12.27 10.70
CA GLN A 243 30.63 11.17 11.48
C GLN A 243 30.03 11.06 12.89
N ARG A 244 29.57 12.18 13.48
CA ARG A 244 28.89 12.16 14.78
C ARG A 244 27.56 11.43 14.70
N ILE A 245 26.73 11.72 13.68
CA ILE A 245 25.45 11.04 13.49
C ILE A 245 25.68 9.55 13.18
N ILE A 246 26.70 9.21 12.38
CA ILE A 246 27.06 7.81 12.12
C ILE A 246 27.41 7.09 13.44
N GLY A 247 28.16 7.74 14.33
CA GLY A 247 28.41 7.25 15.69
C GLY A 247 27.13 7.08 16.52
N GLU A 248 26.22 8.06 16.51
CA GLU A 248 24.94 8.01 17.22
C GLU A 248 24.03 6.88 16.69
N ILE A 249 24.02 6.62 15.37
CA ILE A 249 23.31 5.49 14.76
C ILE A 249 23.92 4.18 15.24
N LYS A 250 25.25 4.05 15.26
CA LYS A 250 25.94 2.86 15.77
C LYS A 250 25.65 2.59 17.25
N ASP A 251 25.53 3.64 18.06
CA ASP A 251 25.19 3.47 19.47
C ASP A 251 23.71 3.15 19.68
N LYS A 252 22.82 3.72 18.87
CA LYS A 252 21.39 3.37 18.87
C LYS A 252 21.12 1.98 18.32
N SER A 253 21.90 1.50 17.35
CA SER A 253 21.70 0.17 16.76
C SER A 253 21.97 -0.95 17.76
N LYS A 254 22.89 -0.73 18.71
CA LYS A 254 23.10 -1.64 19.86
C LYS A 254 21.87 -1.76 20.77
N LEU A 255 20.88 -0.88 20.64
CA LEU A 255 19.66 -0.85 21.46
C LEU A 255 18.44 -1.46 20.75
N ILE A 256 18.58 -1.90 19.50
CA ILE A 256 17.46 -2.44 18.70
C ILE A 256 16.86 -3.69 19.34
N TYR A 257 17.64 -4.47 20.09
CA TYR A 257 17.19 -5.72 20.66
C TYR A 257 17.61 -5.87 22.12
N THR A 258 16.82 -6.64 22.88
CA THR A 258 17.16 -7.14 24.21
C THR A 258 16.89 -8.64 24.23
N LEU A 259 17.86 -9.43 24.71
CA LEU A 259 17.65 -10.86 24.94
C LEU A 259 17.13 -11.06 26.36
N ASN A 260 15.84 -11.39 26.48
CA ASN A 260 15.23 -11.72 27.77
C ASN A 260 15.48 -13.19 28.11
N ASN A 261 16.44 -13.45 29.00
CA ASN A 261 16.68 -14.80 29.52
C ASN A 261 15.69 -15.10 30.66
N ASN A 262 14.64 -15.86 30.36
CA ASN A 262 13.74 -16.42 31.37
C ASN A 262 14.39 -17.61 32.12
N ASN A 263 15.59 -17.44 32.68
CA ASN A 263 16.18 -18.39 33.61
C ASN A 263 15.66 -18.09 35.03
N ASN A 264 14.37 -18.30 35.25
CA ASN A 264 13.82 -18.35 36.61
C ASN A 264 13.64 -19.82 37.01
N ASN A 265 14.78 -20.48 37.22
CA ASN A 265 14.82 -21.80 37.84
C ASN A 265 14.69 -21.62 39.36
N ASN A 266 13.56 -21.06 39.80
CA ASN A 266 13.17 -21.04 41.21
C ASN A 266 11.99 -21.98 41.34
N ASN A 267 12.33 -23.26 41.48
CA ASN A 267 11.42 -24.36 41.72
C ASN A 267 10.84 -24.20 43.13
N ASN A 268 9.89 -23.27 43.29
CA ASN A 268 9.03 -23.22 44.45
C ASN A 268 7.59 -23.24 43.95
N ASN A 269 7.05 -24.45 44.01
CA ASN A 269 5.69 -24.83 43.73
C ASN A 269 4.74 -23.97 44.58
N ASN A 270 4.33 -22.81 44.07
CA ASN A 270 3.14 -22.15 44.57
C ASN A 270 2.41 -21.49 43.41
N ASN A 271 1.36 -22.18 43.01
CA ASN A 271 0.37 -21.82 42.02
C ASN A 271 -0.30 -20.49 42.43
N ASN A 272 0.26 -19.36 42.00
CA ASN A 272 -0.45 -18.09 41.98
C ASN A 272 0.02 -17.25 40.78
N ASN A 273 -0.50 -17.66 39.62
CA ASN A 273 -0.32 -17.04 38.33
C ASN A 273 -1.11 -15.71 38.28
N ASN A 274 -0.59 -14.61 38.85
CA ASN A 274 -1.01 -13.25 38.48
C ASN A 274 -0.06 -12.16 39.00
N ASN A 275 1.17 -12.09 38.50
CA ASN A 275 1.92 -10.82 38.52
C ASN A 275 3.05 -10.84 37.48
N ASN A 276 2.68 -10.66 36.21
CA ASN A 276 3.65 -10.41 35.15
C ASN A 276 4.12 -8.94 35.22
N ASN A 277 4.90 -8.60 36.25
CA ASN A 277 5.56 -7.29 36.38
C ASN A 277 7.04 -7.44 36.72
N ASN A 278 7.67 -8.49 36.19
CA ASN A 278 9.10 -8.70 36.37
C ASN A 278 9.74 -9.07 35.03
N ASN A 279 9.85 -8.09 34.13
CA ASN A 279 10.83 -8.16 33.05
C ASN A 279 11.67 -6.89 33.05
N ASN A 280 12.98 -7.09 33.11
CA ASN A 280 14.03 -6.10 33.28
C ASN A 280 14.21 -5.28 31.97
N ASN A 281 13.19 -4.55 31.55
CA ASN A 281 13.24 -3.72 30.36
C ASN A 281 14.02 -2.43 30.65
N ASN A 282 15.36 -2.50 30.64
CA ASN A 282 16.23 -1.32 30.73
C ASN A 282 16.97 -1.13 29.40
N ILE A 283 16.77 0.02 28.73
CA ILE A 283 17.54 0.44 27.54
C ILE A 283 18.46 1.61 27.90
N PHE A 284 19.66 1.62 27.32
CA PHE A 284 20.64 2.70 27.51
C PHE A 284 20.57 3.73 26.37
N ILE A 285 19.98 4.91 26.58
CA ILE A 285 20.12 6.02 25.61
C ILE A 285 21.25 6.95 26.08
N ASN A 286 22.28 7.17 25.26
CA ASN A 286 23.46 7.99 25.59
C ASN A 286 24.10 7.62 26.94
N ASN A 287 24.36 6.33 27.16
CA ASN A 287 24.89 5.77 28.41
C ASN A 287 24.00 5.98 29.66
N LYS A 288 22.75 6.42 29.51
CA LYS A 288 21.79 6.54 30.62
C LYS A 288 20.74 5.44 30.53
N ARG A 289 20.53 4.73 31.66
CA ARG A 289 19.53 3.67 31.80
C ARG A 289 18.11 4.24 31.90
N TYR A 290 17.27 3.94 30.92
CA TYR A 290 15.84 4.18 30.93
C TYR A 290 15.10 2.86 31.07
N GLU A 291 14.14 2.81 31.99
CA GLU A 291 13.23 1.67 32.11
C GLU A 291 12.15 1.82 31.01
N ILE A 292 11.88 0.77 30.25
CA ILE A 292 10.79 0.72 29.26
C ILE A 292 9.66 -0.12 29.81
N ARG A 293 8.43 0.33 29.63
CA ARG A 293 7.23 -0.49 29.85
C ARG A 293 6.55 -0.75 28.53
N MET A 294 6.22 -2.01 28.28
CA MET A 294 5.26 -2.38 27.24
C MET A 294 3.86 -2.30 27.83
N ASN A 295 2.90 -1.81 27.04
CA ASN A 295 1.49 -1.91 27.39
C ASN A 295 0.86 -3.19 26.82
N GLU A 296 -0.45 -3.35 27.01
CA GLU A 296 -1.25 -4.48 26.48
C GLU A 296 -1.34 -4.53 24.93
N LYS A 297 -0.94 -3.45 24.24
CA LYS A 297 -0.83 -3.36 22.78
C LYS A 297 0.61 -3.52 22.26
N ASN A 298 1.58 -3.82 23.13
CA ASN A 298 3.03 -3.81 22.83
C ASN A 298 3.62 -2.44 22.42
N ASN A 299 2.99 -1.32 22.80
CA ASN A 299 3.59 0.01 22.63
C ASN A 299 4.65 0.24 23.72
N GLU A 300 5.78 0.82 23.32
CA GLU A 300 6.89 1.18 24.21
C GLU A 300 6.65 2.52 24.90
N PHE A 301 6.76 2.52 26.23
CA PHE A 301 6.76 3.73 27.06
C PHE A 301 8.08 3.87 27.79
N PHE A 302 8.71 5.05 27.68
CA PHE A 302 9.90 5.38 28.44
C PHE A 302 9.51 5.87 29.83
N LYS A 303 9.96 5.19 30.88
CA LYS A 303 9.78 5.70 32.23
C LYS A 303 10.55 7.00 32.41
N TYR A 304 9.82 8.05 32.74
CA TYR A 304 10.37 9.37 32.99
C TYR A 304 11.38 9.33 34.15
N LYS A 305 12.50 10.02 33.93
CA LYS A 305 13.50 10.41 34.94
C LYS A 305 13.85 11.86 34.64
N GLU A 306 14.24 12.67 35.62
CA GLU A 306 14.57 14.11 35.42
C GLU A 306 15.59 14.38 34.31
N SER A 307 16.42 13.39 33.97
CA SER A 307 17.38 13.46 32.87
C SER A 307 16.80 13.19 31.47
N PHE A 308 15.49 12.94 31.34
CA PHE A 308 14.80 12.64 30.09
C PHE A 308 14.57 13.92 29.27
N LYS A 309 15.05 13.94 28.03
CA LYS A 309 14.70 15.00 27.07
C LYS A 309 13.51 14.52 26.26
N PHE A 310 12.36 15.17 26.43
CA PHE A 310 11.20 14.93 25.58
C PHE A 310 11.56 15.27 24.13
N LYS A 311 11.65 14.26 23.28
CA LYS A 311 11.82 14.41 21.83
C LYS A 311 10.85 13.48 21.11
N ASN A 312 10.21 14.04 20.07
CA ASN A 312 9.50 13.32 19.01
C ASN A 312 8.39 12.35 19.45
N LYS A 313 7.30 12.85 20.06
CA LYS A 313 6.00 12.15 20.19
C LYS A 313 6.00 10.74 20.83
N LEU A 314 7.13 10.28 21.38
CA LEU A 314 7.26 8.97 22.03
C LEU A 314 6.37 8.90 23.29
N GLY A 315 5.91 7.69 23.62
CA GLY A 315 5.16 7.42 24.84
C GLY A 315 6.01 7.59 26.09
N VAL A 316 5.51 8.30 27.10
CA VAL A 316 6.23 8.50 28.38
C VAL A 316 5.42 7.94 29.54
N ALA A 317 6.07 7.14 30.37
CA ALA A 317 5.48 6.54 31.58
C ALA A 317 5.91 7.28 32.84
N PHE A 318 4.99 7.52 33.75
CA PHE A 318 5.23 8.20 35.03
C PHE A 318 4.92 7.26 36.20
N LYS A 319 5.85 7.17 37.15
CA LYS A 319 5.72 6.31 38.33
C LYS A 319 5.07 7.04 39.51
N ASP A 320 5.51 8.25 39.80
CA ASP A 320 5.21 8.93 41.08
C ASP A 320 4.42 10.23 40.85
N ASP A 321 4.94 11.14 40.01
CA ASP A 321 4.28 12.39 39.61
C ASP A 321 4.47 12.68 38.10
N CYS A 322 3.58 13.49 37.53
CA CYS A 322 3.61 13.89 36.12
C CYS A 322 3.58 15.43 35.94
N ASN A 323 3.90 16.19 36.98
CA ASN A 323 3.86 17.67 36.99
C ASN A 323 4.78 18.33 35.97
N ILE A 324 5.79 17.61 35.47
CA ILE A 324 6.63 18.12 34.40
C ILE A 324 5.82 18.40 33.13
N LEU A 325 4.77 17.62 32.87
CA LEU A 325 3.96 17.75 31.65
C LEU A 325 3.34 19.14 31.54
N SER A 326 2.80 19.68 32.63
CA SER A 326 2.20 21.03 32.64
C SER A 326 3.20 22.17 32.46
N LYS A 327 4.51 21.90 32.52
CA LYS A 327 5.59 22.87 32.29
C LYS A 327 6.19 22.80 30.89
N LEU A 328 5.84 21.78 30.09
CA LEU A 328 6.36 21.61 28.75
C LEU A 328 5.62 22.52 27.76
N GLU A 329 6.34 23.02 26.77
CA GLU A 329 5.73 23.66 25.59
C GLU A 329 4.99 22.61 24.75
N GLN A 330 3.98 23.03 23.98
CA GLN A 330 3.12 22.14 23.19
C GLN A 330 3.90 21.20 22.25
N ASN A 331 5.00 21.69 21.67
CA ASN A 331 5.89 20.94 20.78
C ASN A 331 6.77 19.90 21.50
N GLN A 332 6.90 19.99 22.83
CA GLN A 332 7.66 19.07 23.68
C GLN A 332 6.77 18.00 24.32
N LEU A 333 5.45 18.19 24.34
CA LEU A 333 4.54 17.24 24.96
C LEU A 333 4.56 15.86 24.27
N PRO A 334 4.61 14.76 25.03
CA PRO A 334 4.42 13.44 24.48
C PRO A 334 2.96 13.23 24.06
N SER A 335 2.74 12.64 22.88
CA SER A 335 1.38 12.35 22.40
C SER A 335 0.71 11.21 23.18
N SER A 336 1.50 10.33 23.80
CA SER A 336 1.03 9.21 24.63
C SER A 336 1.63 9.27 26.04
N VAL A 337 0.80 9.18 27.06
CA VAL A 337 1.20 9.19 28.47
C VAL A 337 0.71 7.93 29.17
N MET A 338 1.55 7.30 29.98
CA MET A 338 1.19 6.17 30.83
C MET A 338 1.42 6.50 32.30
N LEU A 339 0.42 6.28 33.14
CA LEU A 339 0.54 6.34 34.59
C LEU A 339 0.71 4.91 35.10
N LEU A 340 1.87 4.61 35.69
CA LEU A 340 2.23 3.26 36.12
C LEU A 340 1.47 2.85 37.38
N ASP A 341 1.47 1.54 37.65
CA ASP A 341 0.97 0.99 38.90
C ASP A 341 1.66 1.63 40.10
N GLY A 342 0.88 2.05 41.09
CA GLY A 342 1.39 2.77 42.25
C GLY A 342 1.41 4.29 42.11
N PHE A 343 1.08 4.85 40.94
CA PHE A 343 1.01 6.30 40.74
C PHE A 343 0.05 6.95 41.74
N ASN A 344 0.58 7.82 42.60
CA ASN A 344 -0.12 8.29 43.80
C ASN A 344 -0.38 9.81 43.81
N GLN A 345 -0.05 10.51 42.72
CA GLN A 345 -0.44 11.91 42.58
C GLN A 345 -1.93 12.01 42.26
N LYS A 346 -2.64 12.90 42.98
CA LYS A 346 -4.04 13.22 42.66
C LYS A 346 -4.11 13.99 41.35
N LEU A 347 -4.86 13.45 40.38
CA LEU A 347 -5.10 14.11 39.10
C LEU A 347 -6.26 15.10 39.28
N ILE A 348 -5.92 16.39 39.29
CA ILE A 348 -6.87 17.49 39.16
C ILE A 348 -6.76 18.10 37.76
N GLN A 349 -7.73 18.94 37.41
CA GLN A 349 -7.75 19.63 36.12
C GLN A 349 -6.39 20.31 35.82
N ASN A 350 -5.93 20.19 34.57
CA ASN A 350 -4.67 20.74 34.02
C ASN A 350 -3.35 20.10 34.49
N ILE A 351 -3.36 19.09 35.37
CA ILE A 351 -2.14 18.33 35.71
C ILE A 351 -1.63 17.59 34.46
N LEU A 352 -2.57 16.92 33.78
CA LEU A 352 -2.38 16.42 32.42
C LEU A 352 -2.76 17.58 31.48
N PRO A 353 -1.79 18.18 30.76
CA PRO A 353 -2.05 19.33 29.90
C PRO A 353 -2.82 18.93 28.63
N GLU A 354 -3.54 19.90 28.07
CA GLU A 354 -4.15 19.80 26.74
C GLU A 354 -3.04 19.59 25.67
N GLY A 355 -3.16 18.56 24.85
CA GLY A 355 -2.18 18.15 23.85
C GLY A 355 -1.85 16.65 23.89
N ILE A 356 -2.17 15.97 24.99
CA ILE A 356 -2.06 14.51 25.11
C ILE A 356 -3.20 13.87 24.30
N LEU A 357 -2.88 12.89 23.46
CA LEU A 357 -3.83 12.19 22.60
C LEU A 357 -4.21 10.80 23.14
N SER A 358 -3.28 10.11 23.79
CA SER A 358 -3.51 8.77 24.35
C SER A 358 -3.07 8.68 25.82
N LEU A 359 -3.94 8.16 26.68
CA LEU A 359 -3.69 8.01 28.11
C LEU A 359 -3.84 6.55 28.55
N TYR A 360 -2.82 6.02 29.21
CA TYR A 360 -2.77 4.66 29.74
C TYR A 360 -2.75 4.73 31.27
N LEU A 361 -3.69 4.06 31.92
CA LEU A 361 -3.90 4.12 33.36
C LEU A 361 -3.68 2.74 33.98
N GLY A 362 -2.57 2.57 34.71
CA GLY A 362 -2.34 1.41 35.57
C GLY A 362 -3.14 1.46 36.87
N ASP A 363 -2.69 0.74 37.89
CA ASP A 363 -3.24 0.80 39.25
C ASP A 363 -2.85 2.11 39.96
N ILE A 364 -3.46 3.22 39.53
CA ILE A 364 -3.34 4.54 40.18
C ILE A 364 -4.01 4.50 41.56
N LYS A 365 -3.44 5.24 42.53
CA LYS A 365 -3.82 5.16 43.95
C LYS A 365 -4.79 6.23 44.41
N GLN A 366 -4.91 7.31 43.64
CA GLN A 366 -5.85 8.40 43.93
C GLN A 366 -7.08 8.29 43.02
N GLU A 367 -8.23 8.74 43.52
CA GLU A 367 -9.49 8.76 42.78
C GLU A 367 -9.41 9.68 41.56
N LEU A 368 -9.97 9.23 40.44
CA LEU A 368 -10.20 10.07 39.28
C LEU A 368 -11.44 10.94 39.51
N ILE A 369 -11.31 12.22 39.22
CA ILE A 369 -12.44 13.17 39.24
C ILE A 369 -12.81 13.59 37.82
N ILE A 370 -14.03 14.12 37.66
CA ILE A 370 -14.46 14.72 36.40
C ILE A 370 -13.47 15.85 36.03
N ASP A 371 -13.19 16.01 34.74
CA ASP A 371 -12.23 16.96 34.16
C ASP A 371 -10.74 16.72 34.53
N SER A 372 -10.40 15.60 35.16
CA SER A 372 -9.00 15.22 35.43
C SER A 372 -8.25 14.71 34.19
N ILE A 373 -8.98 14.15 33.22
CA ILE A 373 -8.44 13.73 31.91
C ILE A 373 -8.75 14.86 30.90
N PRO A 374 -7.74 15.39 30.19
CA PRO A 374 -7.92 16.53 29.29
C PRO A 374 -8.74 16.18 28.06
N ASN A 375 -9.44 17.17 27.50
CA ASN A 375 -10.37 16.97 26.38
C ASN A 375 -9.66 16.78 25.02
N THR A 376 -8.34 16.84 24.96
CA THR A 376 -7.57 16.38 23.78
C THR A 376 -7.38 14.87 23.71
N VAL A 377 -7.65 14.13 24.80
CA VAL A 377 -7.45 12.67 24.83
C VAL A 377 -8.52 11.99 23.99
N THR A 378 -8.09 11.25 22.97
CA THR A 378 -8.97 10.48 22.07
C THR A 378 -8.90 8.98 22.32
N THR A 379 -7.82 8.48 22.94
CA THR A 379 -7.64 7.07 23.29
C THR A 379 -7.36 6.91 24.78
N VAL A 380 -8.14 6.08 25.47
CA VAL A 380 -7.90 5.70 26.86
C VAL A 380 -7.69 4.20 26.95
N VAL A 381 -6.67 3.78 27.71
CA VAL A 381 -6.42 2.38 28.03
C VAL A 381 -6.38 2.22 29.54
N LEU A 382 -7.33 1.46 30.06
CA LEU A 382 -7.39 1.06 31.46
C LEU A 382 -6.66 -0.26 31.61
N CYS A 383 -5.41 -0.22 32.05
CA CYS A 383 -4.55 -1.40 32.12
C CYS A 383 -5.02 -2.38 33.21
N ASN A 384 -4.56 -3.61 33.12
CA ASN A 384 -4.71 -4.63 34.15
C ASN A 384 -4.39 -4.11 35.56
N GLY A 385 -5.33 -4.29 36.49
CA GLY A 385 -5.16 -3.85 37.87
C GLY A 385 -5.74 -2.48 38.18
N PHE A 386 -6.21 -1.72 37.18
CA PHE A 386 -6.89 -0.44 37.40
C PHE A 386 -8.03 -0.59 38.42
N ASN A 387 -7.95 0.19 39.50
CA ASN A 387 -8.77 0.03 40.70
C ASN A 387 -9.47 1.32 41.14
N GLN A 388 -9.83 2.18 40.20
CA GLN A 388 -10.65 3.35 40.48
C GLN A 388 -12.06 3.16 39.95
N LYS A 389 -13.05 3.77 40.61
CA LYS A 389 -14.44 3.74 40.18
C LYS A 389 -14.62 4.64 38.96
N LEU A 390 -15.30 4.13 37.93
CA LEU A 390 -15.66 4.91 36.74
C LEU A 390 -17.13 5.30 36.83
N THR A 391 -17.41 6.58 37.05
CA THR A 391 -18.75 7.14 36.93
C THR A 391 -18.87 7.97 35.65
N LYS A 392 -20.11 8.26 35.25
CA LYS A 392 -20.39 9.13 34.11
C LYS A 392 -19.60 10.44 34.19
N GLY A 393 -18.91 10.80 33.10
CA GLY A 393 -18.09 12.00 32.97
C GLY A 393 -16.63 11.88 33.42
N ILE A 394 -16.21 10.76 34.02
CA ILE A 394 -14.79 10.53 34.35
C ILE A 394 -13.94 10.37 33.07
N ILE A 395 -14.44 9.54 32.14
CA ILE A 395 -13.87 9.46 30.79
C ILE A 395 -14.51 10.60 29.99
N PRO A 396 -13.71 11.53 29.43
CA PRO A 396 -14.25 12.71 28.76
C PRO A 396 -14.89 12.34 27.42
N GLU A 397 -15.83 13.18 26.97
CA GLU A 397 -16.57 13.01 25.70
C GLU A 397 -15.66 13.09 24.46
N SER A 398 -14.40 13.53 24.60
CA SER A 398 -13.40 13.53 23.54
C SER A 398 -12.93 12.13 23.13
N VAL A 399 -13.09 11.12 23.99
CA VAL A 399 -12.58 9.77 23.78
C VAL A 399 -13.36 9.06 22.67
N LYS A 400 -12.61 8.45 21.73
CA LYS A 400 -13.13 7.66 20.60
C LYS A 400 -12.78 6.18 20.72
N GLU A 401 -11.63 5.86 21.30
CA GLU A 401 -11.20 4.49 21.55
C GLU A 401 -10.97 4.24 23.04
N LEU A 402 -11.57 3.16 23.56
CA LEU A 402 -11.42 2.73 24.95
C LEU A 402 -10.99 1.26 25.01
N TYR A 403 -9.86 0.99 25.65
CA TYR A 403 -9.37 -0.37 25.90
C TYR A 403 -9.38 -0.65 27.39
N ILE A 404 -9.87 -1.83 27.77
CA ILE A 404 -10.17 -2.17 29.15
C ILE A 404 -9.58 -3.54 29.47
N GLY A 405 -8.55 -3.57 30.29
CA GLY A 405 -8.01 -4.78 30.90
C GLY A 405 -8.83 -5.23 32.10
N ASN A 406 -8.19 -5.95 33.01
CA ASN A 406 -8.80 -6.49 34.22
C ASN A 406 -9.03 -5.40 35.28
N LEU A 407 -10.23 -4.81 35.27
CA LEU A 407 -10.69 -3.85 36.27
C LEU A 407 -10.91 -4.49 37.63
N LYS A 408 -10.50 -3.80 38.70
CA LYS A 408 -10.78 -4.19 40.10
C LYS A 408 -12.09 -3.63 40.65
N GLN A 409 -12.65 -2.61 39.99
CA GLN A 409 -13.96 -2.04 40.29
C GLN A 409 -14.96 -2.41 39.19
N GLU A 410 -16.24 -2.49 39.56
CA GLU A 410 -17.33 -2.81 38.63
C GLU A 410 -17.50 -1.71 37.58
N LEU A 411 -17.68 -2.13 36.32
CA LEU A 411 -18.04 -1.25 35.22
C LEU A 411 -19.57 -1.07 35.21
N ILE A 412 -20.05 0.18 35.25
CA ILE A 412 -21.48 0.50 35.37
C ILE A 412 -22.04 1.12 34.10
N ILE A 413 -23.37 1.11 33.94
CA ILE A 413 -24.04 1.78 32.82
C ILE A 413 -23.69 3.28 32.84
N ASP A 414 -23.54 3.88 31.66
CA ASP A 414 -23.13 5.28 31.43
C ASP A 414 -21.69 5.63 31.87
N SER A 415 -20.87 4.69 32.34
CA SER A 415 -19.45 4.99 32.66
C SER A 415 -18.59 5.17 31.40
N ILE A 416 -18.98 4.55 30.29
CA ILE A 416 -18.36 4.76 28.96
C ILE A 416 -19.18 5.83 28.24
N PRO A 417 -18.56 6.94 27.78
CA PRO A 417 -19.31 8.02 27.13
C PRO A 417 -19.86 7.59 25.76
N ASN A 418 -20.98 8.18 25.36
CA ASN A 418 -21.67 7.90 24.08
C ASN A 418 -20.94 8.48 22.85
N THR A 419 -19.68 8.89 23.01
CA THR A 419 -18.79 9.31 21.93
C THR A 419 -17.76 8.26 21.54
N VAL A 420 -17.60 7.20 22.35
CA VAL A 420 -16.70 6.08 22.08
C VAL A 420 -17.24 5.26 20.91
N THR A 421 -16.42 5.07 19.90
CA THR A 421 -16.75 4.29 18.69
C THR A 421 -16.06 2.93 18.67
N THR A 422 -14.93 2.77 19.37
CA THR A 422 -14.18 1.52 19.43
C THR A 422 -13.94 1.11 20.87
N VAL A 423 -14.35 -0.11 21.24
CA VAL A 423 -14.08 -0.70 22.55
C VAL A 423 -13.25 -1.97 22.39
N GLY A 424 -12.18 -2.10 23.15
CA GLY A 424 -11.41 -3.34 23.27
C GLY A 424 -11.43 -3.87 24.70
N LEU A 425 -11.93 -5.08 24.90
CA LEU A 425 -11.84 -5.79 26.17
C LEU A 425 -10.64 -6.72 26.13
N CYS A 426 -9.58 -6.34 26.83
CA CYS A 426 -8.27 -7.00 26.79
C CYS A 426 -8.25 -8.27 27.66
N ASP A 427 -7.14 -9.00 27.58
CA ASP A 427 -6.95 -10.25 28.31
C ASP A 427 -7.16 -10.09 29.82
N GLY A 428 -7.94 -11.01 30.40
CA GLY A 428 -8.23 -10.99 31.82
C GLY A 428 -9.37 -10.07 32.23
N PHE A 429 -10.02 -9.35 31.31
CA PHE A 429 -11.26 -8.61 31.60
C PHE A 429 -12.29 -9.55 32.24
N ASN A 430 -12.67 -9.26 33.49
CA ASN A 430 -13.47 -10.16 34.32
C ASN A 430 -14.70 -9.47 34.93
N GLN A 431 -15.33 -8.58 34.16
CA GLN A 431 -16.58 -7.91 34.56
C GLN A 431 -17.75 -8.45 33.73
N LYS A 432 -18.95 -8.50 34.32
CA LYS A 432 -20.15 -8.99 33.62
C LYS A 432 -20.63 -7.91 32.65
N LEU A 433 -20.85 -8.29 31.39
CA LEU A 433 -21.43 -7.40 30.38
C LEU A 433 -22.94 -7.57 30.33
N THR A 434 -23.69 -6.58 30.82
CA THR A 434 -25.14 -6.48 30.65
C THR A 434 -25.50 -5.45 29.59
N LYS A 435 -26.74 -5.49 29.11
CA LYS A 435 -27.24 -4.52 28.13
C LYS A 435 -27.07 -3.09 28.64
N GLY A 436 -26.43 -2.24 27.85
CA GLY A 436 -26.18 -0.82 28.15
C GLY A 436 -24.82 -0.51 28.78
N ILE A 437 -24.02 -1.53 29.17
CA ILE A 437 -22.62 -1.31 29.60
C ILE A 437 -21.77 -0.79 28.45
N ILE A 438 -21.87 -1.46 27.29
CA ILE A 438 -21.29 -0.97 26.04
C ILE A 438 -22.32 -0.01 25.42
N PRO A 439 -21.97 1.26 25.17
CA PRO A 439 -22.92 2.24 24.67
C PRO A 439 -23.28 1.99 23.20
N GLU A 440 -24.47 2.46 22.79
CA GLU A 440 -24.97 2.34 21.40
C GLU A 440 -24.12 3.12 20.38
N SER A 441 -23.18 3.97 20.81
CA SER A 441 -22.24 4.67 19.93
C SER A 441 -21.15 3.77 19.34
N VAL A 442 -20.90 2.60 19.95
CA VAL A 442 -19.81 1.70 19.55
C VAL A 442 -20.09 1.06 18.18
N LYS A 443 -19.09 1.11 17.31
CA LYS A 443 -19.09 0.52 15.96
C LYS A 443 -18.13 -0.66 15.85
N GLU A 444 -17.04 -0.65 16.60
CA GLU A 444 -16.06 -1.74 16.64
C GLU A 444 -15.87 -2.26 18.06
N LEU A 445 -16.02 -3.57 18.25
CA LEU A 445 -15.80 -4.26 19.51
C LEU A 445 -14.74 -5.36 19.35
N ARG A 446 -13.67 -5.30 20.15
CA ARG A 446 -12.64 -6.34 20.22
C ARG A 446 -12.72 -7.07 21.55
N LEU A 447 -12.74 -8.40 21.52
CA LEU A 447 -12.90 -9.26 22.68
C LEU A 447 -11.74 -10.25 22.71
N ALA A 448 -10.83 -10.07 23.66
CA ALA A 448 -9.70 -10.98 23.87
C ALA A 448 -10.10 -12.11 24.85
N ASP A 449 -9.19 -12.58 25.70
CA ASP A 449 -9.48 -13.60 26.71
C ASP A 449 -10.28 -13.02 27.91
N ILE A 450 -11.55 -12.66 27.65
CA ILE A 450 -12.51 -12.24 28.66
C ILE A 450 -12.92 -13.43 29.54
N LYS A 451 -13.20 -13.18 30.82
CA LYS A 451 -13.42 -14.22 31.83
C LYS A 451 -14.88 -14.46 32.20
N GLN A 452 -15.77 -13.57 31.80
CA GLN A 452 -17.21 -13.68 32.03
C GLN A 452 -17.94 -14.08 30.75
N GLU A 453 -19.01 -14.85 30.89
CA GLU A 453 -19.86 -15.28 29.77
C GLU A 453 -20.57 -14.09 29.11
N LEU A 454 -20.66 -14.11 27.79
CA LEU A 454 -21.47 -13.17 27.03
C LEU A 454 -22.95 -13.60 27.07
N ILE A 455 -23.85 -12.63 27.19
CA ILE A 455 -25.30 -12.88 27.15
C ILE A 455 -25.92 -12.18 25.96
N ILE A 456 -27.07 -12.68 25.50
CA ILE A 456 -27.81 -12.05 24.39
C ILE A 456 -28.12 -10.59 24.76
N ASN A 457 -27.90 -9.68 23.81
CA ASN A 457 -28.01 -8.21 23.96
C ASN A 457 -26.93 -7.54 24.83
N SER A 458 -25.86 -8.23 25.26
CA SER A 458 -24.72 -7.58 25.92
C SER A 458 -23.89 -6.74 24.94
N ILE A 459 -23.87 -7.13 23.66
CA ILE A 459 -23.27 -6.37 22.56
C ILE A 459 -24.39 -5.59 21.87
N PRO A 460 -24.29 -4.25 21.73
CA PRO A 460 -25.30 -3.43 21.06
C PRO A 460 -25.47 -3.78 19.57
N ASN A 461 -26.70 -3.62 19.06
CA ASN A 461 -26.99 -3.83 17.63
C ASN A 461 -26.37 -2.76 16.71
N THR A 462 -25.80 -1.69 17.26
CA THR A 462 -25.09 -0.67 16.50
C THR A 462 -23.65 -1.03 16.14
N VAL A 463 -23.10 -2.10 16.74
CA VAL A 463 -21.77 -2.63 16.46
C VAL A 463 -21.76 -3.26 15.07
N THR A 464 -20.89 -2.76 14.19
CA THR A 464 -20.73 -3.23 12.80
C THR A 464 -19.54 -4.17 12.63
N THR A 465 -18.53 -4.07 13.49
CA THR A 465 -17.32 -4.90 13.43
C THR A 465 -17.05 -5.55 14.77
N VAL A 466 -16.94 -6.89 14.79
CA VAL A 466 -16.54 -7.65 15.97
C VAL A 466 -15.24 -8.38 15.69
N GLY A 467 -14.26 -8.25 16.59
CA GLY A 467 -13.04 -9.05 16.59
C GLY A 467 -12.98 -9.93 17.82
N LEU A 468 -12.97 -11.25 17.63
CA LEU A 468 -12.67 -12.22 18.68
C LEU A 468 -11.18 -12.53 18.59
N CYS A 469 -10.39 -11.94 19.48
CA CYS A 469 -8.93 -12.05 19.45
C CYS A 469 -8.45 -13.43 19.94
N ASP A 470 -7.16 -13.69 19.80
CA ASP A 470 -6.52 -14.92 20.27
C ASP A 470 -6.79 -15.14 21.76
N GLY A 471 -7.10 -16.38 22.14
CA GLY A 471 -7.41 -16.73 23.53
C GLY A 471 -8.86 -16.51 23.93
N PHE A 472 -9.71 -15.90 23.09
CA PHE A 472 -11.14 -15.77 23.38
C PHE A 472 -11.77 -17.14 23.66
N ASN A 473 -12.30 -17.33 24.87
CA ASN A 473 -12.71 -18.63 25.39
C ASN A 473 -14.16 -18.68 25.90
N GLN A 474 -15.02 -17.80 25.37
CA GLN A 474 -16.46 -17.81 25.70
C GLN A 474 -17.26 -18.53 24.62
N LYS A 475 -18.34 -19.21 25.02
CA LYS A 475 -19.23 -19.91 24.08
C LYS A 475 -20.04 -18.92 23.26
N LEU A 476 -20.15 -19.14 21.96
CA LEU A 476 -20.99 -18.36 21.06
C LEU A 476 -22.23 -19.16 20.71
N THR A 477 -23.40 -18.70 21.16
CA THR A 477 -24.71 -19.21 20.71
C THR A 477 -25.42 -18.18 19.85
N LYS A 478 -26.46 -18.63 19.13
CA LYS A 478 -27.31 -17.74 18.32
C LYS A 478 -27.75 -16.51 19.10
N GLY A 479 -27.54 -15.33 18.52
CA GLY A 479 -27.90 -14.03 19.10
C GLY A 479 -26.88 -13.41 20.06
N ILE A 480 -25.76 -14.08 20.37
CA ILE A 480 -24.65 -13.45 21.12
C ILE A 480 -23.98 -12.37 20.27
N ILE A 481 -23.62 -12.71 19.04
CA ILE A 481 -23.21 -11.74 18.04
C ILE A 481 -24.49 -11.10 17.49
N PRO A 482 -24.67 -9.77 17.59
CA PRO A 482 -25.91 -9.12 17.19
C PRO A 482 -26.06 -9.02 15.67
N GLU A 483 -27.30 -8.88 15.20
CA GLU A 483 -27.64 -8.77 13.77
C GLU A 483 -27.08 -7.48 13.12
N GLY A 484 -26.59 -6.52 13.90
CA GLY A 484 -25.91 -5.32 13.38
C GLY A 484 -24.54 -5.58 12.75
N VAL A 485 -23.89 -6.71 13.07
CA VAL A 485 -22.51 -6.98 12.68
C VAL A 485 -22.42 -7.29 11.17
N LYS A 486 -21.45 -6.65 10.52
CA LYS A 486 -21.10 -6.82 9.09
C LYS A 486 -19.75 -7.49 8.90
N VAL A 487 -18.78 -7.19 9.77
CA VAL A 487 -17.42 -7.74 9.70
C VAL A 487 -17.12 -8.52 10.97
N LEU A 488 -16.72 -9.78 10.83
CA LEU A 488 -16.31 -10.64 11.94
C LEU A 488 -14.87 -11.11 11.75
N ARG A 489 -13.99 -10.79 12.70
CA ARG A 489 -12.60 -11.27 12.74
C ARG A 489 -12.45 -12.34 13.82
N LEU A 490 -11.88 -13.49 13.46
CA LEU A 490 -11.75 -14.67 14.31
C LEU A 490 -10.27 -15.03 14.46
N GLY A 491 -9.72 -14.77 15.65
CA GLY A 491 -8.41 -15.24 16.10
C GLY A 491 -8.41 -16.72 16.48
N ASP A 492 -7.38 -17.15 17.22
CA ASP A 492 -7.29 -18.46 17.86
C ASP A 492 -8.27 -18.56 19.05
N ILE A 493 -9.57 -18.61 18.73
CA ILE A 493 -10.65 -18.82 19.69
C ILE A 493 -10.61 -20.25 20.24
N LYS A 494 -10.96 -20.40 21.52
CA LYS A 494 -10.81 -21.66 22.26
C LYS A 494 -12.07 -22.51 22.34
N GLN A 495 -13.23 -21.90 22.12
CA GLN A 495 -14.52 -22.60 22.07
C GLN A 495 -14.90 -22.92 20.62
N GLU A 496 -15.57 -24.06 20.44
CA GLU A 496 -16.07 -24.51 19.14
C GLU A 496 -17.15 -23.57 18.61
N LEU A 497 -17.08 -23.25 17.32
CA LEU A 497 -18.16 -22.55 16.61
C LEU A 497 -19.27 -23.54 16.28
N ILE A 498 -20.52 -23.12 16.49
CA ILE A 498 -21.70 -23.92 16.15
C ILE A 498 -22.49 -23.25 15.02
N ILE A 499 -23.30 -24.05 14.31
CA ILE A 499 -24.22 -23.51 13.30
C ILE A 499 -25.12 -22.45 13.95
N ASP A 500 -25.41 -21.38 13.22
CA ASP A 500 -26.15 -20.19 13.66
C ASP A 500 -25.46 -19.31 14.74
N SER A 501 -24.22 -19.61 15.19
CA SER A 501 -23.52 -18.71 16.13
C SER A 501 -23.08 -17.39 15.50
N ILE A 502 -22.87 -17.38 14.18
CA ILE A 502 -22.56 -16.19 13.38
C ILE A 502 -23.84 -15.79 12.64
N PRO A 503 -24.35 -14.54 12.78
CA PRO A 503 -25.60 -14.12 12.15
C PRO A 503 -25.44 -13.96 10.63
N ASN A 504 -26.55 -14.16 9.90
CA ASN A 504 -26.60 -14.05 8.43
C ASN A 504 -26.41 -12.60 7.93
N THR A 505 -26.33 -11.62 8.81
CA THR A 505 -26.05 -10.22 8.45
C THR A 505 -24.57 -9.93 8.25
N VAL A 506 -23.68 -10.84 8.68
CA VAL A 506 -22.23 -10.75 8.46
C VAL A 506 -21.92 -10.96 6.98
N THR A 507 -21.26 -9.98 6.37
CA THR A 507 -20.89 -9.99 4.94
C THR A 507 -19.41 -10.33 4.73
N THR A 508 -18.55 -10.03 5.71
CA THR A 508 -17.09 -10.26 5.62
C THR A 508 -16.61 -11.03 6.85
N VAL A 509 -15.93 -12.16 6.62
CA VAL A 509 -15.30 -12.97 7.67
C VAL A 509 -13.79 -12.98 7.47
N VAL A 510 -13.04 -12.76 8.54
CA VAL A 510 -11.57 -12.86 8.56
C VAL A 510 -11.16 -13.96 9.54
N LEU A 511 -10.54 -15.02 9.03
CA LEU A 511 -9.90 -16.08 9.81
C LEU A 511 -8.43 -15.68 10.02
N CYS A 512 -8.12 -15.13 11.18
CA CYS A 512 -6.80 -14.61 11.51
C CYS A 512 -5.77 -15.74 11.72
N ASN A 513 -4.49 -15.37 11.80
CA ASN A 513 -3.40 -16.29 12.08
C ASN A 513 -3.67 -17.09 13.37
N GLY A 514 -3.41 -18.39 13.33
CA GLY A 514 -3.61 -19.26 14.49
C GLY A 514 -5.04 -19.76 14.68
N PHE A 515 -6.02 -19.29 13.88
CA PHE A 515 -7.40 -19.82 13.94
C PHE A 515 -7.40 -21.35 13.82
N ASN A 516 -7.88 -22.04 14.86
CA ASN A 516 -7.72 -23.47 15.04
C ASN A 516 -9.05 -24.20 15.32
N GLN A 517 -10.15 -23.71 14.72
CA GLN A 517 -11.45 -24.38 14.81
C GLN A 517 -11.80 -25.07 13.50
N LYS A 518 -12.49 -26.22 13.59
CA LYS A 518 -12.95 -26.95 12.40
C LYS A 518 -14.15 -26.22 11.79
N LEU A 519 -14.08 -25.93 10.50
CA LEU A 519 -15.18 -25.33 9.75
C LEU A 519 -15.96 -26.43 9.02
N THR A 520 -17.21 -26.64 9.41
CA THR A 520 -18.16 -27.52 8.71
C THR A 520 -19.23 -26.70 8.00
N LYS A 521 -19.99 -27.35 7.11
CA LYS A 521 -21.05 -26.70 6.35
C LYS A 521 -22.04 -25.98 7.27
N GLY A 522 -22.27 -24.70 7.00
CA GLY A 522 -23.19 -23.84 7.76
C GLY A 522 -22.59 -23.13 8.97
N ILE A 523 -21.31 -23.37 9.31
CA ILE A 523 -20.61 -22.55 10.34
C ILE A 523 -20.39 -21.13 9.82
N ILE A 524 -19.87 -21.00 8.60
CA ILE A 524 -19.87 -19.71 7.90
C ILE A 524 -21.28 -19.53 7.28
N PRO A 525 -22.01 -18.47 7.64
CA PRO A 525 -23.39 -18.29 7.18
C PRO A 525 -23.47 -17.86 5.71
N GLU A 526 -24.63 -18.10 5.08
CA GLU A 526 -24.94 -17.73 3.68
C GLU A 526 -25.01 -16.19 3.46
N GLY A 527 -24.91 -15.40 4.53
CA GLY A 527 -24.75 -13.95 4.47
C GLY A 527 -23.40 -13.50 3.92
N VAL A 528 -22.36 -14.33 4.05
CA VAL A 528 -20.97 -13.95 3.77
C VAL A 528 -20.73 -13.85 2.26
N LYS A 529 -20.09 -12.73 1.86
CA LYS A 529 -19.67 -12.41 0.48
C LYS A 529 -18.15 -12.41 0.33
N GLU A 530 -17.43 -12.03 1.39
CA GLU A 530 -15.97 -11.92 1.40
C GLU A 530 -15.38 -12.78 2.51
N LEU A 531 -14.45 -13.66 2.16
CA LEU A 531 -13.74 -14.51 3.11
C LEU A 531 -12.23 -14.31 3.01
N HIS A 532 -11.65 -13.86 4.11
CA HIS A 532 -10.22 -13.60 4.28
C HIS A 532 -9.61 -14.69 5.16
N ILE A 533 -8.61 -15.41 4.65
CA ILE A 533 -8.03 -16.57 5.33
C ILE A 533 -6.52 -16.37 5.47
N CYS A 534 -6.04 -16.31 6.71
CA CYS A 534 -4.61 -16.24 7.01
C CYS A 534 -4.02 -17.64 7.27
N ASP A 535 -2.99 -17.74 8.13
CA ASP A 535 -2.40 -19.02 8.54
C ASP A 535 -3.30 -19.74 9.57
N ILE A 536 -4.35 -20.40 9.06
CA ILE A 536 -5.25 -21.26 9.86
C ILE A 536 -4.62 -22.62 10.12
N LYS A 537 -4.99 -23.24 11.26
CA LYS A 537 -4.39 -24.49 11.75
C LYS A 537 -5.18 -25.75 11.42
N GLN A 538 -6.47 -25.61 11.10
CA GLN A 538 -7.33 -26.73 10.68
C GLN A 538 -7.49 -26.76 9.16
N GLU A 539 -7.68 -27.96 8.62
CA GLU A 539 -7.96 -28.16 7.20
C GLU A 539 -9.32 -27.59 6.81
N LEU A 540 -9.40 -27.03 5.60
CA LEU A 540 -10.67 -26.72 4.97
C LEU A 540 -11.22 -27.98 4.33
N ILE A 541 -12.52 -28.24 4.51
CA ILE A 541 -13.24 -29.35 3.86
C ILE A 541 -14.21 -28.80 2.81
N ILE A 542 -14.62 -29.67 1.88
CA ILE A 542 -15.64 -29.34 0.87
C ILE A 542 -16.93 -28.89 1.58
N ASP A 543 -17.61 -27.88 1.01
CA ASP A 543 -18.80 -27.22 1.55
C ASP A 543 -18.60 -26.42 2.86
N SER A 544 -17.38 -26.28 3.39
CA SER A 544 -17.14 -25.45 4.59
C SER A 544 -17.30 -23.95 4.31
N ILE A 545 -17.02 -23.53 3.08
CA ILE A 545 -17.22 -22.17 2.58
C ILE A 545 -18.52 -22.15 1.74
N PRO A 546 -19.51 -21.30 2.07
CA PRO A 546 -20.78 -21.27 1.36
C PRO A 546 -20.64 -20.70 -0.06
N ASN A 547 -21.53 -21.13 -0.96
CA ASN A 547 -21.56 -20.67 -2.36
C ASN A 547 -21.96 -19.19 -2.52
N THR A 548 -22.33 -18.50 -1.44
CA THR A 548 -22.62 -17.06 -1.44
C THR A 548 -21.36 -16.21 -1.42
N VAL A 549 -20.20 -16.78 -1.07
CA VAL A 549 -18.91 -16.09 -1.07
C VAL A 549 -18.48 -15.82 -2.50
N THR A 550 -18.30 -14.55 -2.84
CA THR A 550 -17.87 -14.08 -4.16
C THR A 550 -16.40 -13.73 -4.21
N THR A 551 -15.80 -13.38 -3.07
CA THR A 551 -14.38 -13.00 -2.97
C THR A 551 -13.68 -13.82 -1.89
N VAL A 552 -12.56 -14.44 -2.25
CA VAL A 552 -11.67 -15.15 -1.31
C VAL A 552 -10.28 -14.54 -1.35
N VAL A 553 -9.71 -14.29 -0.18
CA VAL A 553 -8.34 -13.79 -0.01
C VAL A 553 -7.54 -14.79 0.82
N LEU A 554 -6.49 -15.37 0.24
CA LEU A 554 -5.55 -16.27 0.92
C LEU A 554 -4.27 -15.50 1.24
N TYR A 555 -4.08 -15.13 2.51
CA TYR A 555 -2.93 -14.34 2.97
C TYR A 555 -1.66 -15.18 3.17
N ASP A 556 -0.55 -14.48 3.36
CA ASP A 556 0.76 -15.05 3.65
C ASP A 556 0.70 -16.07 4.79
N GLY A 557 1.34 -17.21 4.57
CA GLY A 557 1.40 -18.29 5.57
C GLY A 557 0.24 -19.26 5.49
N PHE A 558 -0.80 -19.04 4.67
CA PHE A 558 -1.85 -20.04 4.44
C PHE A 558 -1.23 -21.37 3.99
N ASN A 559 -1.38 -22.41 4.80
CA ASN A 559 -0.67 -23.68 4.66
C ASN A 559 -1.62 -24.89 4.61
N GLN A 560 -2.82 -24.71 4.05
CA GLN A 560 -3.78 -25.80 3.87
C GLN A 560 -3.85 -26.22 2.39
N LYS A 561 -4.05 -27.51 2.13
CA LYS A 561 -4.14 -28.03 0.77
C LYS A 561 -5.46 -27.61 0.11
N LEU A 562 -5.39 -26.99 -1.05
CA LEU A 562 -6.56 -26.67 -1.86
C LEU A 562 -6.83 -27.80 -2.86
N THR A 563 -7.94 -28.52 -2.67
CA THR A 563 -8.43 -29.51 -3.63
C THR A 563 -9.71 -29.04 -4.29
N LYS A 564 -10.11 -29.70 -5.38
CA LYS A 564 -11.34 -29.38 -6.10
C LYS A 564 -12.55 -29.33 -5.18
N GLY A 565 -13.27 -28.20 -5.19
CA GLY A 565 -14.46 -27.96 -4.38
C GLY A 565 -14.20 -27.36 -2.98
N ILE A 566 -12.94 -27.15 -2.58
CA ILE A 566 -12.64 -26.37 -1.35
C ILE A 566 -13.00 -24.91 -1.55
N ILE A 567 -12.57 -24.32 -2.66
CA ILE A 567 -13.05 -23.00 -3.09
C ILE A 567 -14.40 -23.24 -3.80
N PRO A 568 -15.51 -22.65 -3.34
CA PRO A 568 -16.83 -22.90 -3.89
C PRO A 568 -17.04 -22.24 -5.26
N GLU A 569 -18.00 -22.76 -6.04
CA GLU A 569 -18.39 -22.23 -7.37
C GLU A 569 -19.03 -20.83 -7.30
N GLY A 570 -19.31 -20.33 -6.09
CA GLY A 570 -19.73 -18.93 -5.87
C GLY A 570 -18.65 -17.89 -6.16
N VAL A 571 -17.38 -18.28 -6.04
CA VAL A 571 -16.25 -17.33 -6.06
C VAL A 571 -16.02 -16.77 -7.46
N LYS A 572 -15.84 -15.45 -7.53
CA LYS A 572 -15.54 -14.65 -8.73
C LYS A 572 -14.17 -14.02 -8.67
N VAL A 573 -13.74 -13.56 -7.49
CA VAL A 573 -12.43 -12.91 -7.29
C VAL A 573 -11.62 -13.71 -6.29
N LEU A 574 -10.39 -14.08 -6.66
CA LEU A 574 -9.48 -14.83 -5.82
C LEU A 574 -8.13 -14.11 -5.70
N HIS A 575 -7.78 -13.68 -4.48
CA HIS A 575 -6.46 -13.18 -4.16
C HIS A 575 -5.62 -14.29 -3.52
N ILE A 576 -4.38 -14.47 -4.00
CA ILE A 576 -3.46 -15.49 -3.53
C ILE A 576 -2.11 -14.82 -3.23
N CYS A 577 -1.75 -14.73 -1.95
CA CYS A 577 -0.46 -14.20 -1.51
C CYS A 577 0.60 -15.32 -1.38
N ASP A 578 1.51 -15.23 -0.39
CA ASP A 578 2.54 -16.25 -0.12
C ASP A 578 1.95 -17.48 0.61
N ILE A 579 1.16 -18.27 -0.12
CA ILE A 579 0.65 -19.57 0.34
C ILE A 579 1.77 -20.61 0.36
N LYS A 580 1.67 -21.58 1.28
CA LYS A 580 2.73 -22.58 1.54
C LYS A 580 2.53 -23.92 0.86
N GLN A 581 1.30 -24.24 0.45
CA GLN A 581 0.97 -25.46 -0.27
C GLN A 581 0.89 -25.20 -1.77
N GLU A 582 1.29 -26.20 -2.57
CA GLU A 582 1.21 -26.13 -4.03
C GLU A 582 -0.24 -26.08 -4.50
N LEU A 583 -0.50 -25.24 -5.51
CA LEU A 583 -1.75 -25.27 -6.25
C LEU A 583 -1.76 -26.47 -7.20
N ILE A 584 -2.92 -27.11 -7.34
CA ILE A 584 -3.12 -28.24 -8.25
C ILE A 584 -4.18 -27.90 -9.28
N ILE A 585 -4.18 -28.61 -10.41
CA ILE A 585 -5.22 -28.46 -11.43
C ILE A 585 -6.59 -28.71 -10.79
N ASP A 586 -7.59 -27.93 -11.19
CA ASP A 586 -8.95 -27.89 -10.65
C ASP A 586 -9.09 -27.40 -9.19
N SER A 587 -8.03 -26.94 -8.51
CA SER A 587 -8.17 -26.38 -7.15
C SER A 587 -8.87 -25.02 -7.14
N ILE A 588 -8.78 -24.27 -8.24
CA ILE A 588 -9.49 -23.01 -8.47
C ILE A 588 -10.66 -23.30 -9.42
N PRO A 589 -11.92 -22.99 -9.05
CA PRO A 589 -13.07 -23.30 -9.89
C PRO A 589 -13.14 -22.40 -11.14
N ASN A 590 -13.77 -22.90 -12.20
CA ASN A 590 -13.94 -22.18 -13.47
C ASN A 590 -14.91 -20.97 -13.36
N THR A 591 -15.54 -20.76 -12.21
CA THR A 591 -16.39 -19.60 -11.95
C THR A 591 -15.60 -18.34 -11.59
N VAL A 592 -14.32 -18.49 -11.21
CA VAL A 592 -13.42 -17.38 -10.90
C VAL A 592 -13.10 -16.63 -12.19
N THR A 593 -13.41 -15.34 -12.21
CA THR A 593 -13.18 -14.44 -13.35
C THR A 593 -11.94 -13.59 -13.17
N THR A 594 -11.56 -13.28 -11.93
CA THR A 594 -10.42 -12.42 -11.61
C THR A 594 -9.50 -13.12 -10.61
N VAL A 595 -8.23 -13.25 -10.96
CA VAL A 595 -7.17 -13.80 -10.08
C VAL A 595 -6.13 -12.73 -9.83
N ILE A 596 -5.77 -12.54 -8.57
CA ILE A 596 -4.75 -11.58 -8.14
C ILE A 596 -3.67 -12.35 -7.39
N LEU A 597 -2.48 -12.44 -7.97
CA LEU A 597 -1.29 -13.04 -7.37
C LEU A 597 -0.51 -11.94 -6.64
N CYS A 598 -0.66 -11.89 -5.32
CA CYS A 598 -0.11 -10.83 -4.48
C CYS A 598 1.39 -11.04 -4.22
N ASP A 599 2.01 -10.04 -3.56
CA ASP A 599 3.42 -10.06 -3.20
C ASP A 599 3.81 -11.33 -2.45
N GLY A 600 4.96 -11.89 -2.82
CA GLY A 600 5.52 -13.07 -2.18
C GLY A 600 4.97 -14.40 -2.70
N PHE A 601 3.98 -14.40 -3.61
CA PHE A 601 3.49 -15.63 -4.22
C PHE A 601 4.64 -16.45 -4.84
N ASN A 602 4.83 -17.67 -4.34
CA ASN A 602 6.00 -18.50 -4.63
C ASN A 602 5.62 -19.92 -5.06
N GLN A 603 4.49 -20.08 -5.74
CA GLN A 603 4.06 -21.37 -6.27
C GLN A 603 4.26 -21.43 -7.78
N LYS A 604 4.60 -22.61 -8.31
CA LYS A 604 4.79 -22.80 -9.75
C LYS A 604 3.46 -22.81 -10.48
N LEU A 605 3.30 -21.96 -11.49
CA LEU A 605 2.13 -21.94 -12.36
C LEU A 605 2.39 -22.80 -13.59
N THR A 606 1.69 -23.93 -13.69
CA THR A 606 1.68 -24.78 -14.89
C THR A 606 0.34 -24.68 -15.60
N LYS A 607 0.29 -25.15 -16.85
CA LYS A 607 -0.93 -25.14 -17.66
C LYS A 607 -2.10 -25.79 -16.91
N GLY A 608 -3.21 -25.06 -16.80
CA GLY A 608 -4.43 -25.50 -16.12
C GLY A 608 -4.50 -25.22 -14.62
N ILE A 609 -3.45 -24.66 -14.00
CA ILE A 609 -3.54 -24.16 -12.61
C ILE A 609 -4.47 -22.95 -12.54
N ILE A 610 -4.27 -21.98 -13.43
CA ILE A 610 -5.23 -20.89 -13.64
C ILE A 610 -6.33 -21.45 -14.56
N PRO A 611 -7.60 -21.46 -14.13
CA PRO A 611 -8.69 -22.05 -14.89
C PRO A 611 -9.10 -21.20 -16.11
N GLU A 612 -9.72 -21.82 -17.11
CA GLU A 612 -10.25 -21.16 -18.33
C GLU A 612 -11.42 -20.19 -18.04
N GLY A 613 -11.92 -20.17 -16.81
CA GLY A 613 -12.88 -19.16 -16.34
C GLY A 613 -12.32 -17.75 -16.24
N VAL A 614 -11.00 -17.62 -16.03
CA VAL A 614 -10.34 -16.35 -15.72
C VAL A 614 -10.31 -15.44 -16.95
N LYS A 615 -10.67 -14.17 -16.73
CA LYS A 615 -10.67 -13.06 -17.69
C LYS A 615 -9.64 -12.00 -17.34
N GLU A 616 -9.42 -11.78 -16.05
CA GLU A 616 -8.50 -10.77 -15.53
C GLU A 616 -7.46 -11.44 -14.63
N LEU A 617 -6.18 -11.19 -14.91
CA LEU A 617 -5.07 -11.69 -14.12
C LEU A 617 -4.14 -10.56 -13.72
N TYR A 618 -4.05 -10.28 -12.43
CA TYR A 618 -3.11 -9.31 -11.88
C TYR A 618 -1.98 -10.03 -11.15
N ILE A 619 -0.74 -9.63 -11.42
CA ILE A 619 0.47 -10.28 -10.93
C ILE A 619 1.38 -9.21 -10.32
N CYS A 620 1.62 -9.30 -9.02
CA CYS A 620 2.57 -8.45 -8.30
C CYS A 620 3.97 -9.11 -8.24
N ASP A 621 4.65 -9.06 -7.09
CA ASP A 621 5.96 -9.67 -6.87
C ASP A 621 5.88 -11.20 -6.68
N ILE A 622 5.81 -11.94 -7.80
CA ILE A 622 5.91 -13.40 -7.82
C ILE A 622 7.36 -13.89 -7.83
N LYS A 623 7.62 -15.01 -7.15
CA LYS A 623 8.96 -15.59 -6.98
C LYS A 623 9.34 -16.68 -7.97
N GLN A 624 8.35 -17.32 -8.59
CA GLN A 624 8.55 -18.37 -9.59
C GLN A 624 8.42 -17.79 -11.00
N GLU A 625 9.19 -18.36 -11.94
CA GLU A 625 9.13 -17.97 -13.35
C GLU A 625 7.77 -18.35 -13.96
N LEU A 626 7.23 -17.45 -14.79
CA LEU A 626 6.12 -17.78 -15.67
C LEU A 626 6.65 -18.62 -16.84
N ILE A 627 5.87 -19.63 -17.23
CA ILE A 627 6.17 -20.48 -18.39
C ILE A 627 5.09 -20.31 -19.45
N ILE A 628 5.42 -20.64 -20.71
CA ILE A 628 4.45 -20.64 -21.80
C ILE A 628 3.27 -21.57 -21.43
N ASP A 629 2.06 -21.15 -21.79
CA ASP A 629 0.78 -21.80 -21.45
C ASP A 629 0.38 -21.78 -19.95
N SER A 630 1.14 -21.13 -19.05
CA SER A 630 0.72 -21.03 -17.64
C SER A 630 -0.48 -20.10 -17.44
N ILE A 631 -0.63 -19.10 -18.32
CA ILE A 631 -1.78 -18.19 -18.38
C ILE A 631 -2.69 -18.68 -19.52
N PRO A 632 -3.98 -18.98 -19.27
CA PRO A 632 -4.88 -19.48 -20.30
C PRO A 632 -5.24 -18.40 -21.32
N ASN A 633 -5.59 -18.83 -22.55
CA ASN A 633 -5.98 -17.92 -23.64
C ASN A 633 -7.33 -17.24 -23.41
N THR A 634 -8.05 -17.56 -22.34
CA THR A 634 -9.30 -16.91 -21.95
C THR A 634 -9.09 -15.58 -21.23
N VAL A 635 -7.88 -15.32 -20.74
CA VAL A 635 -7.51 -14.06 -20.07
C VAL A 635 -7.47 -12.95 -21.10
N THR A 636 -8.27 -11.91 -20.89
CA THR A 636 -8.37 -10.72 -21.75
C THR A 636 -7.58 -9.54 -21.20
N THR A 637 -7.42 -9.45 -19.87
CA THR A 637 -6.68 -8.36 -19.22
C THR A 637 -5.59 -8.94 -18.32
N VAL A 638 -4.36 -8.47 -18.51
CA VAL A 638 -3.21 -8.79 -17.65
C VAL A 638 -2.65 -7.52 -17.04
N GLY A 639 -2.56 -7.48 -15.72
CA GLY A 639 -1.88 -6.41 -14.98
C GLY A 639 -0.59 -6.92 -14.33
N LEU A 640 0.54 -6.27 -14.60
CA LEU A 640 1.82 -6.54 -13.98
C LEU A 640 2.21 -5.35 -13.11
N SER A 641 2.17 -5.54 -11.80
CA SER A 641 2.25 -4.47 -10.80
C SER A 641 3.57 -4.50 -10.02
N ASP A 642 3.62 -3.75 -8.92
CA ASP A 642 4.83 -3.50 -8.13
C ASP A 642 5.63 -4.77 -7.81
N GLY A 643 6.93 -4.69 -8.08
CA GLY A 643 7.87 -5.76 -7.75
C GLY A 643 7.88 -6.92 -8.75
N PHE A 644 7.05 -6.93 -9.80
CA PHE A 644 7.09 -7.96 -10.82
C PHE A 644 8.49 -8.04 -11.48
N ASN A 645 9.21 -9.13 -11.23
CA ASN A 645 10.62 -9.29 -11.61
C ASN A 645 10.88 -10.56 -12.44
N GLN A 646 9.91 -10.98 -13.24
CA GLN A 646 10.04 -12.14 -14.12
C GLN A 646 10.28 -11.68 -15.57
N LYS A 647 11.07 -12.46 -16.33
CA LYS A 647 11.36 -12.14 -17.73
C LYS A 647 10.15 -12.49 -18.61
N LEU A 648 9.67 -11.52 -19.38
CA LEU A 648 8.63 -11.74 -20.38
C LEU A 648 9.26 -12.14 -21.72
N THR A 649 9.08 -13.39 -22.13
CA THR A 649 9.47 -13.87 -23.45
C THR A 649 8.23 -14.12 -24.31
N LYS A 650 8.43 -14.25 -25.63
CA LYS A 650 7.36 -14.51 -26.59
C LYS A 650 6.52 -15.72 -26.17
N GLY A 651 5.21 -15.52 -26.04
CA GLY A 651 4.23 -16.55 -25.65
C GLY A 651 3.99 -16.71 -24.14
N ILE A 652 4.68 -15.96 -23.28
CA ILE A 652 4.34 -15.89 -21.84
C ILE A 652 2.99 -15.20 -21.65
N ILE A 653 2.81 -14.04 -22.31
CA ILE A 653 1.50 -13.39 -22.40
C ILE A 653 0.76 -14.08 -23.55
N PRO A 654 -0.42 -14.68 -23.31
CA PRO A 654 -1.15 -15.43 -24.33
C PRO A 654 -1.83 -14.51 -25.36
N GLU A 655 -2.13 -15.05 -26.55
CA GLU A 655 -2.81 -14.35 -27.65
C GLU A 655 -4.28 -13.99 -27.33
N GLY A 656 -4.81 -14.47 -26.19
CA GLY A 656 -6.11 -14.05 -25.66
C GLY A 656 -6.16 -12.61 -25.17
N VAL A 657 -5.01 -12.05 -24.76
CA VAL A 657 -4.92 -10.76 -24.07
C VAL A 657 -5.22 -9.61 -25.04
N LYS A 658 -6.08 -8.69 -24.59
CA LYS A 658 -6.49 -7.45 -25.25
C LYS A 658 -5.99 -6.22 -24.54
N GLU A 659 -5.86 -6.28 -23.22
CA GLU A 659 -5.43 -5.18 -22.37
C GLU A 659 -4.25 -5.61 -21.51
N LEU A 660 -3.17 -4.81 -21.56
CA LEU A 660 -1.95 -5.05 -20.78
C LEU A 660 -1.60 -3.80 -19.96
N LEU A 661 -1.63 -3.94 -18.65
CA LEU A 661 -1.36 -2.86 -17.69
C LEU A 661 0.00 -3.13 -17.02
N LEU A 662 0.96 -2.22 -17.17
CA LEU A 662 2.33 -2.38 -16.69
C LEU A 662 2.69 -1.22 -15.75
N SER A 663 3.04 -1.54 -14.51
CA SER A 663 3.53 -0.56 -13.52
C SER A 663 5.04 -0.78 -13.30
N ASP A 664 5.49 -0.96 -12.06
CA ASP A 664 6.89 -1.12 -11.66
C ASP A 664 7.46 -2.53 -11.94
N ILE A 665 7.48 -2.91 -13.23
CA ILE A 665 8.15 -4.12 -13.72
C ILE A 665 9.67 -3.95 -13.70
N LYS A 666 10.42 -4.99 -13.31
CA LYS A 666 11.88 -4.92 -13.09
C LYS A 666 12.73 -5.42 -14.25
N GLN A 667 12.20 -6.33 -15.06
CA GLN A 667 12.91 -6.93 -16.18
C GLN A 667 12.64 -6.15 -17.48
N GLU A 668 13.63 -6.12 -18.36
CA GLU A 668 13.53 -5.45 -19.67
C GLU A 668 12.49 -6.15 -20.56
N LEU A 669 11.65 -5.35 -21.22
CA LEU A 669 10.76 -5.82 -22.27
C LEU A 669 11.57 -6.07 -23.54
N ILE A 670 11.32 -7.20 -24.19
CA ILE A 670 11.91 -7.53 -25.49
C ILE A 670 10.87 -7.48 -26.60
N ILE A 671 11.33 -7.29 -27.84
CA ILE A 671 10.45 -7.37 -29.02
C ILE A 671 9.75 -8.75 -29.04
N ASP A 672 8.48 -8.76 -29.44
CA ASP A 672 7.57 -9.91 -29.43
C ASP A 672 7.18 -10.46 -28.03
N SER A 673 7.62 -9.83 -26.93
CA SER A 673 7.17 -10.25 -25.58
C SER A 673 5.69 -9.93 -25.31
N ILE A 674 5.17 -8.87 -25.95
CA ILE A 674 3.77 -8.47 -25.93
C ILE A 674 3.14 -8.95 -27.27
N PRO A 675 2.07 -9.78 -27.25
CA PRO A 675 1.47 -10.30 -28.47
C PRO A 675 0.73 -9.20 -29.26
N ASN A 676 0.64 -9.38 -30.58
CA ASN A 676 -0.04 -8.43 -31.49
C ASN A 676 -1.57 -8.39 -31.29
N THR A 677 -2.14 -9.23 -30.43
CA THR A 677 -3.55 -9.23 -30.09
C THR A 677 -3.95 -8.16 -29.07
N VAL A 678 -2.96 -7.60 -28.37
CA VAL A 678 -3.14 -6.51 -27.39
C VAL A 678 -3.53 -5.24 -28.12
N THR A 679 -4.67 -4.66 -27.76
CA THR A 679 -5.22 -3.43 -28.32
C THR A 679 -5.01 -2.23 -27.41
N THR A 680 -4.91 -2.44 -26.10
CA THR A 680 -4.75 -1.38 -25.11
C THR A 680 -3.55 -1.68 -24.22
N VAL A 681 -2.64 -0.72 -24.09
CA VAL A 681 -1.48 -0.79 -23.21
C VAL A 681 -1.50 0.39 -22.25
N GLY A 682 -1.41 0.11 -20.95
CA GLY A 682 -1.22 1.14 -19.92
C GLY A 682 0.16 1.02 -19.29
N LEU A 683 0.94 2.10 -19.27
CA LEU A 683 2.25 2.20 -18.64
C LEU A 683 2.17 3.16 -17.46
N TYR A 684 1.98 2.65 -16.24
CA TYR A 684 1.64 3.43 -15.05
C TYR A 684 2.83 3.69 -14.13
N ASP A 685 2.52 4.08 -12.88
CA ASP A 685 3.47 4.46 -11.85
C ASP A 685 4.60 3.43 -11.69
N GLY A 686 5.82 3.95 -11.68
CA GLY A 686 7.02 3.14 -11.49
C GLY A 686 7.54 2.44 -12.75
N PHE A 687 6.83 2.49 -13.89
CA PHE A 687 7.32 1.91 -15.13
C PHE A 687 8.67 2.53 -15.56
N ASN A 688 9.73 1.73 -15.53
CA ASN A 688 11.11 2.19 -15.74
C ASN A 688 11.86 1.36 -16.79
N GLN A 689 11.15 0.80 -17.77
CA GLN A 689 11.76 0.05 -18.86
C GLN A 689 11.91 0.93 -20.11
N LYS A 690 12.98 0.70 -20.88
CA LYS A 690 13.24 1.45 -22.11
C LYS A 690 12.26 0.99 -23.21
N LEU A 691 11.58 1.95 -23.84
CA LEU A 691 10.73 1.68 -25.00
C LEU A 691 11.52 1.95 -26.28
N THR A 692 11.81 0.88 -27.03
CA THR A 692 12.38 0.98 -28.37
C THR A 692 11.36 0.53 -29.41
N LYS A 693 11.61 0.86 -30.68
CA LYS A 693 10.72 0.50 -31.80
C LYS A 693 10.43 -1.01 -31.80
N GLY A 694 9.15 -1.37 -31.77
CA GLY A 694 8.67 -2.76 -31.78
C GLY A 694 8.49 -3.40 -30.40
N ILE A 695 8.82 -2.70 -29.29
CA ILE A 695 8.45 -3.17 -27.94
C ILE A 695 6.93 -3.13 -27.75
N ILE A 696 6.32 -1.99 -28.08
CA ILE A 696 4.87 -1.88 -28.19
C ILE A 696 4.47 -2.46 -29.57
N PRO A 697 3.64 -3.51 -29.65
CA PRO A 697 3.30 -4.16 -30.91
C PRO A 697 2.35 -3.33 -31.77
N GLU A 698 2.32 -3.60 -33.08
CA GLU A 698 1.44 -2.94 -34.08
C GLU A 698 -0.07 -3.26 -33.88
N GLY A 699 -0.39 -4.18 -32.95
CA GLY A 699 -1.76 -4.44 -32.51
C GLY A 699 -2.40 -3.28 -31.72
N VAL A 700 -1.58 -2.49 -31.03
CA VAL A 700 -2.04 -1.48 -30.06
C VAL A 700 -2.72 -0.30 -30.76
N LYS A 701 -3.89 0.08 -30.24
CA LYS A 701 -4.75 1.20 -30.66
C LYS A 701 -4.84 2.29 -29.59
N GLU A 702 -4.79 1.90 -28.32
CA GLU A 702 -4.91 2.80 -27.19
C GLU A 702 -3.69 2.67 -26.28
N LEU A 703 -3.06 3.79 -25.95
CA LEU A 703 -1.87 3.83 -25.10
C LEU A 703 -2.06 4.84 -23.97
N GLU A 704 -2.00 4.36 -22.73
CA GLU A 704 -1.98 5.21 -21.54
C GLU A 704 -0.57 5.32 -20.97
N LEU A 705 -0.14 6.54 -20.65
CA LEU A 705 1.20 6.87 -20.19
C LEU A 705 1.10 7.65 -18.86
N GLY A 706 1.41 6.98 -17.76
CA GLY A 706 1.57 7.56 -16.43
C GLY A 706 2.98 8.09 -16.18
N ASP A 707 3.43 8.00 -14.92
CA ASP A 707 4.76 8.48 -14.50
C ASP A 707 5.89 7.50 -14.91
N ILE A 708 6.05 7.33 -16.23
CA ILE A 708 7.13 6.55 -16.84
C ILE A 708 8.48 7.22 -16.57
N LYS A 709 9.51 6.42 -16.29
CA LYS A 709 10.82 6.91 -15.82
C LYS A 709 11.88 7.02 -16.91
N GLN A 710 11.74 6.25 -17.98
CA GLN A 710 12.66 6.29 -19.12
C GLN A 710 12.16 7.28 -20.17
N GLU A 711 13.10 7.92 -20.86
CA GLU A 711 12.79 8.86 -21.95
C GLU A 711 12.10 8.14 -23.12
N LEU A 712 11.04 8.76 -23.65
CA LEU A 712 10.44 8.34 -24.90
C LEU A 712 11.30 8.78 -26.08
N ILE A 713 11.58 7.87 -27.01
CA ILE A 713 12.28 8.18 -28.26
C ILE A 713 11.31 8.15 -29.44
N ILE A 714 11.66 8.84 -30.52
CA ILE A 714 10.91 8.78 -31.79
C ILE A 714 10.82 7.32 -32.25
N ASP A 715 9.67 6.94 -32.83
CA ASP A 715 9.31 5.57 -33.25
C ASP A 715 9.15 4.54 -32.12
N SER A 716 9.26 4.90 -30.83
CA SER A 716 9.00 3.97 -29.73
C SER A 716 7.53 3.57 -29.60
N ILE A 717 6.62 4.47 -30.00
CA ILE A 717 5.19 4.25 -30.06
C ILE A 717 4.81 3.98 -31.54
N PRO A 718 4.15 2.85 -31.86
CA PRO A 718 3.81 2.51 -33.25
C PRO A 718 2.73 3.43 -33.82
N ASN A 719 2.75 3.60 -35.15
CA ASN A 719 1.78 4.43 -35.87
C ASN A 719 0.36 3.84 -35.90
N THR A 720 0.15 2.65 -35.34
CA THR A 720 -1.17 2.03 -35.20
C THR A 720 -1.98 2.57 -34.03
N VAL A 721 -1.32 3.25 -33.07
CA VAL A 721 -1.96 3.89 -31.92
C VAL A 721 -2.80 5.08 -32.41
N THR A 722 -4.10 5.04 -32.12
CA THR A 722 -5.07 6.07 -32.49
C THR A 722 -5.43 6.98 -31.32
N THR A 723 -5.31 6.48 -30.09
CA THR A 723 -5.64 7.22 -28.87
C THR A 723 -4.47 7.18 -27.90
N VAL A 724 -4.02 8.34 -27.44
CA VAL A 724 -3.00 8.46 -26.40
C VAL A 724 -3.58 9.20 -25.20
N THR A 725 -3.35 8.65 -24.01
CA THR A 725 -3.70 9.29 -22.74
C THR A 725 -2.42 9.57 -21.95
N LEU A 726 -2.18 10.83 -21.63
CA LEU A 726 -1.11 11.27 -20.73
C LEU A 726 -1.71 11.44 -19.33
N CYS A 727 -1.50 10.45 -18.46
CA CYS A 727 -2.11 10.38 -17.13
C CYS A 727 -1.48 11.38 -16.15
N ASN A 728 -2.10 11.53 -14.98
CA ASN A 728 -1.57 12.33 -13.88
C ASN A 728 -0.13 11.91 -13.54
N GLY A 729 0.77 12.88 -13.41
CA GLY A 729 2.16 12.60 -13.07
C GLY A 729 3.08 12.31 -14.24
N PHE A 730 2.57 12.20 -15.48
CA PHE A 730 3.43 12.03 -16.66
C PHE A 730 4.49 13.14 -16.75
N ASN A 731 5.76 12.76 -16.73
CA ASN A 731 6.90 13.67 -16.54
C ASN A 731 8.00 13.50 -17.60
N GLN A 732 7.63 13.13 -18.82
CA GLN A 732 8.57 13.07 -19.95
C GLN A 732 8.38 14.26 -20.88
N LYS A 733 9.47 14.73 -21.49
CA LYS A 733 9.42 15.83 -22.47
C LYS A 733 8.86 15.32 -23.79
N LEU A 734 7.83 15.99 -24.30
CA LEU A 734 7.26 15.69 -25.61
C LEU A 734 7.85 16.60 -26.67
N THR A 735 8.71 16.06 -27.53
CA THR A 735 9.21 16.75 -28.73
C THR A 735 8.49 16.24 -29.98
N LYS A 736 8.66 16.94 -31.09
CA LYS A 736 8.04 16.59 -32.38
C LYS A 736 8.41 15.15 -32.78
N GLY A 737 7.39 14.34 -33.05
CA GLY A 737 7.53 12.93 -33.45
C GLY A 737 7.57 11.91 -32.32
N ILE A 738 7.52 12.33 -31.04
CA ILE A 738 7.35 11.40 -29.91
C ILE A 738 5.96 10.78 -29.93
N ILE A 739 4.92 11.62 -30.05
CA ILE A 739 3.57 11.15 -30.34
C ILE A 739 3.50 10.87 -31.85
N PRO A 740 3.17 9.63 -32.29
CA PRO A 740 3.21 9.26 -33.70
C PRO A 740 2.05 9.86 -34.51
N GLU A 741 2.23 9.95 -35.84
CA GLU A 741 1.23 10.48 -36.80
C GLU A 741 -0.02 9.55 -36.93
N GLY A 742 -0.02 8.40 -36.26
CA GLY A 742 -1.21 7.56 -36.10
C GLY A 742 -2.32 8.17 -35.24
N VAL A 743 -1.94 9.01 -34.27
CA VAL A 743 -2.83 9.47 -33.20
C VAL A 743 -3.88 10.45 -33.73
N LYS A 744 -5.14 10.20 -33.36
CA LYS A 744 -6.33 11.02 -33.68
C LYS A 744 -6.94 11.67 -32.44
N GLU A 745 -6.83 11.02 -31.30
CA GLU A 745 -7.41 11.46 -30.03
C GLU A 745 -6.33 11.52 -28.94
N LEU A 746 -6.27 12.65 -28.23
CA LEU A 746 -5.27 12.88 -27.18
C LEU A 746 -5.95 13.35 -25.89
N HIS A 747 -5.77 12.59 -24.81
CA HIS A 747 -6.23 12.94 -23.46
C HIS A 747 -5.04 13.38 -22.61
N ILE A 748 -5.15 14.52 -21.93
CA ILE A 748 -4.05 15.10 -21.16
C ILE A 748 -4.56 15.51 -19.77
N PHE A 749 -4.05 14.84 -18.74
CA PHE A 749 -4.34 15.14 -17.33
C PHE A 749 -3.30 16.12 -16.74
N ASP A 750 -3.00 16.04 -15.43
CA ASP A 750 -1.95 16.85 -14.78
C ASP A 750 -0.54 16.32 -15.11
N ILE A 751 -0.05 16.63 -16.31
CA ILE A 751 1.32 16.36 -16.73
C ILE A 751 2.31 17.35 -16.09
N LYS A 752 3.56 16.93 -15.90
CA LYS A 752 4.60 17.71 -15.21
C LYS A 752 5.49 18.55 -16.13
N GLN A 753 5.65 18.14 -17.39
CA GLN A 753 6.44 18.87 -18.38
C GLN A 753 5.55 19.78 -19.23
N GLU A 754 6.09 20.91 -19.67
CA GLU A 754 5.40 21.85 -20.55
C GLU A 754 5.19 21.25 -21.95
N LEU A 755 4.01 21.49 -22.52
CA LEU A 755 3.77 21.24 -23.95
C LEU A 755 4.45 22.33 -24.78
N ILE A 756 5.15 21.92 -25.84
CA ILE A 756 5.77 22.84 -26.79
C ILE A 756 5.04 22.81 -28.15
N ILE A 757 5.24 23.85 -28.96
CA ILE A 757 4.76 23.86 -30.34
C ILE A 757 5.32 22.64 -31.09
N ASP A 758 4.51 22.04 -31.96
CA ASP A 758 4.80 20.80 -32.71
C ASP A 758 4.94 19.51 -31.86
N SER A 759 4.73 19.55 -30.54
CA SER A 759 4.74 18.32 -29.71
C SER A 759 3.52 17.43 -29.93
N ILE A 760 2.38 18.02 -30.30
CA ILE A 760 1.16 17.31 -30.71
C ILE A 760 1.16 17.24 -32.24
N PRO A 761 1.08 16.05 -32.86
CA PRO A 761 1.17 15.90 -34.30
C PRO A 761 -0.09 16.45 -35.00
N ASN A 762 0.06 16.85 -36.27
CA ASN A 762 -1.01 17.44 -37.08
C ASN A 762 -2.06 16.41 -37.56
N THR A 763 -2.02 15.19 -37.02
CA THR A 763 -3.02 14.15 -37.23
C THR A 763 -4.07 14.09 -36.15
N VAL A 764 -3.82 14.72 -35.00
CA VAL A 764 -4.76 14.79 -33.87
C VAL A 764 -5.93 15.69 -34.25
N THR A 765 -7.15 15.14 -34.16
CA THR A 765 -8.41 15.84 -34.45
C THR A 765 -9.19 16.18 -33.19
N THR A 766 -8.99 15.43 -32.11
CA THR A 766 -9.72 15.60 -30.85
C THR A 766 -8.73 15.67 -29.69
N VAL A 767 -8.85 16.73 -28.87
CA VAL A 767 -8.02 16.93 -27.67
C VAL A 767 -8.91 17.07 -26.44
N PHE A 768 -8.61 16.31 -25.40
CA PHE A 768 -9.20 16.43 -24.08
C PHE A 768 -8.13 16.94 -23.11
N LEU A 769 -8.34 18.14 -22.56
CA LEU A 769 -7.59 18.63 -21.41
C LEU A 769 -8.41 18.31 -20.16
N CYS A 770 -8.05 17.21 -19.52
CA CYS A 770 -8.78 16.58 -18.43
C CYS A 770 -8.60 17.35 -17.11
N ASP A 771 -9.33 16.92 -16.08
CA ASP A 771 -9.30 17.55 -14.77
C ASP A 771 -7.90 17.54 -14.16
N GLY A 772 -7.47 18.71 -13.69
CA GLY A 772 -6.13 18.88 -13.13
C GLY A 772 -5.11 19.44 -14.11
N PHE A 773 -5.39 19.49 -15.41
CA PHE A 773 -4.45 20.03 -16.42
C PHE A 773 -3.96 21.44 -16.04
N ASN A 774 -2.65 21.57 -15.82
CA ASN A 774 -2.03 22.77 -15.24
C ASN A 774 -0.86 23.33 -16.08
N GLN A 775 -0.92 23.16 -17.40
CA GLN A 775 0.09 23.71 -18.31
C GLN A 775 -0.44 24.94 -19.05
N LYS A 776 0.45 25.89 -19.35
CA LYS A 776 0.08 27.11 -20.08
C LYS A 776 -0.14 26.80 -21.56
N LEU A 777 -1.28 27.21 -22.11
CA LEU A 777 -1.58 27.06 -23.53
C LEU A 777 -1.27 28.36 -24.28
N THR A 778 -0.19 28.38 -25.06
CA THR A 778 0.13 29.47 -25.99
C THR A 778 -0.33 29.12 -27.40
N LYS A 779 -0.42 30.14 -28.27
CA LYS A 779 -0.82 29.97 -29.66
C LYS A 779 0.11 28.99 -30.38
N GLY A 780 -0.46 27.95 -30.97
CA GLY A 780 0.26 26.92 -31.73
C GLY A 780 0.61 25.65 -30.94
N ILE A 781 0.38 25.60 -29.62
CA ILE A 781 0.53 24.34 -28.86
C ILE A 781 -0.53 23.32 -29.31
N ILE A 782 -1.78 23.74 -29.41
CA ILE A 782 -2.84 22.95 -30.02
C ILE A 782 -2.73 23.13 -31.55
N PRO A 783 -2.50 22.07 -32.33
CA PRO A 783 -2.27 22.18 -33.78
C PRO A 783 -3.56 22.54 -34.55
N GLU A 784 -3.39 23.07 -35.76
CA GLU A 784 -4.52 23.49 -36.62
C GLU A 784 -5.37 22.29 -37.13
N SER A 785 -4.89 21.06 -36.96
CA SER A 785 -5.65 19.85 -37.28
C SER A 785 -6.83 19.59 -36.34
N VAL A 786 -6.79 20.11 -35.11
CA VAL A 786 -7.80 19.86 -34.08
C VAL A 786 -9.15 20.45 -34.50
N LYS A 787 -10.20 19.63 -34.43
CA LYS A 787 -11.60 19.97 -34.73
C LYS A 787 -12.46 20.01 -33.48
N GLU A 788 -12.12 19.22 -32.47
CA GLU A 788 -12.85 19.17 -31.20
C GLU A 788 -11.89 19.35 -30.03
N LEU A 789 -12.20 20.30 -29.15
CA LEU A 789 -11.45 20.57 -27.93
C LEU A 789 -12.36 20.47 -26.71
N ARG A 790 -12.01 19.60 -25.76
CA ARG A 790 -12.75 19.38 -24.52
C ARG A 790 -11.90 19.79 -23.32
N LEU A 791 -12.46 20.60 -22.45
CA LEU A 791 -11.77 21.27 -21.35
C LEU A 791 -12.49 20.94 -20.04
N GLY A 792 -11.84 20.21 -19.14
CA GLY A 792 -12.28 19.97 -17.77
C GLY A 792 -11.85 21.08 -16.81
N ASP A 793 -11.49 20.71 -15.58
CA ASP A 793 -10.92 21.61 -14.57
C ASP A 793 -9.46 22.01 -14.86
N ILE A 794 -9.27 22.81 -15.92
CA ILE A 794 -7.97 23.40 -16.29
C ILE A 794 -7.57 24.50 -15.30
N LYS A 795 -6.29 24.56 -14.95
CA LYS A 795 -5.79 25.44 -13.88
C LYS A 795 -5.19 26.76 -14.37
N GLN A 796 -4.66 26.77 -15.59
CA GLN A 796 -4.05 27.95 -16.21
C GLN A 796 -5.07 28.77 -17.03
N GLU A 797 -4.85 30.08 -17.10
CA GLU A 797 -5.70 30.98 -17.87
C GLU A 797 -5.58 30.71 -19.38
N LEU A 798 -6.73 30.72 -20.07
CA LEU A 798 -6.77 30.69 -21.54
C LEU A 798 -6.48 32.09 -22.09
N ILE A 799 -5.62 32.18 -23.10
CA ILE A 799 -5.34 33.43 -23.83
C ILE A 799 -5.94 33.39 -25.24
N ILE A 800 -6.21 34.56 -25.81
CA ILE A 800 -6.72 34.67 -27.18
C ILE A 800 -5.75 33.98 -28.15
N GLY A 801 -6.27 33.06 -28.96
CA GLY A 801 -5.50 32.27 -29.92
C GLY A 801 -4.83 31.02 -29.35
N SER A 802 -5.01 30.69 -28.06
CA SER A 802 -4.58 29.38 -27.52
C SER A 802 -5.41 28.23 -28.10
N ILE A 803 -6.69 28.48 -28.40
CA ILE A 803 -7.57 27.60 -29.17
C ILE A 803 -7.49 28.03 -30.64
N PRO A 804 -7.10 27.16 -31.58
CA PRO A 804 -6.97 27.55 -32.99
C PRO A 804 -8.33 27.76 -33.66
N ASN A 805 -8.38 28.64 -34.67
CA ASN A 805 -9.60 28.96 -35.43
C ASN A 805 -10.14 27.77 -36.26
N THR A 806 -9.43 26.65 -36.31
CA THR A 806 -9.85 25.43 -37.00
C THR A 806 -10.73 24.52 -36.14
N VAL A 807 -10.81 24.77 -34.83
CA VAL A 807 -11.68 24.05 -33.89
C VAL A 807 -13.13 24.40 -34.19
N THR A 808 -13.94 23.39 -34.47
CA THR A 808 -15.37 23.53 -34.79
C THR A 808 -16.27 23.20 -33.61
N ALA A 809 -15.79 22.41 -32.64
CA ALA A 809 -16.53 22.04 -31.44
C ALA A 809 -15.70 22.27 -30.17
N VAL A 810 -16.29 22.96 -29.18
CA VAL A 810 -15.68 23.18 -27.87
C VAL A 810 -16.61 22.67 -26.77
N GLY A 811 -16.08 21.90 -25.83
CA GLY A 811 -16.81 21.48 -24.63
C GLY A 811 -16.11 21.97 -23.36
N LEU A 812 -16.81 22.72 -22.52
CA LEU A 812 -16.36 23.18 -21.20
C LEU A 812 -17.09 22.35 -20.15
N TYR A 813 -16.41 21.39 -19.52
CA TYR A 813 -17.01 20.39 -18.64
C TYR A 813 -16.92 20.77 -17.16
N ASP A 814 -17.33 19.85 -16.30
CA ASP A 814 -17.40 20.03 -14.86
C ASP A 814 -16.07 20.53 -14.28
N GLY A 815 -16.14 21.53 -13.42
CA GLY A 815 -14.97 22.09 -12.75
C GLY A 815 -14.30 23.24 -13.48
N PHE A 816 -14.56 23.45 -14.78
CA PHE A 816 -13.99 24.54 -15.59
C PHE A 816 -14.19 25.91 -14.92
N ASN A 817 -13.08 26.60 -14.62
CA ASN A 817 -13.08 27.82 -13.80
C ASN A 817 -12.29 28.99 -14.43
N GLN A 818 -12.17 29.02 -15.76
CA GLN A 818 -11.45 30.09 -16.45
C GLN A 818 -12.43 31.13 -16.99
N LYS A 819 -12.02 32.40 -17.00
CA LYS A 819 -12.84 33.49 -17.52
C LYS A 819 -12.90 33.42 -19.05
N LEU A 820 -14.09 33.51 -19.61
CA LEU A 820 -14.31 33.56 -21.06
C LEU A 820 -14.50 35.01 -21.50
N THR A 821 -13.44 35.64 -22.00
CA THR A 821 -13.53 36.95 -22.66
C THR A 821 -13.69 36.80 -24.17
N LYS A 822 -14.13 37.87 -24.83
CA LYS A 822 -14.32 37.89 -26.29
C LYS A 822 -13.03 37.46 -27.01
N GLY A 823 -13.14 36.44 -27.85
CA GLY A 823 -12.03 35.89 -28.64
C GLY A 823 -11.26 34.73 -27.97
N ILE A 824 -11.56 34.35 -26.73
CA ILE A 824 -11.03 33.11 -26.13
C ILE A 824 -11.56 31.89 -26.88
N ILE A 825 -12.88 31.85 -27.07
CA ILE A 825 -13.51 30.91 -28.00
C ILE A 825 -13.36 31.53 -29.42
N PRO A 826 -12.69 30.85 -30.36
CA PRO A 826 -12.41 31.41 -31.67
C PRO A 826 -13.64 31.41 -32.59
N GLU A 827 -13.61 32.24 -33.63
CA GLU A 827 -14.71 32.38 -34.63
C GLU A 827 -14.90 31.12 -35.52
N GLY A 828 -14.03 30.13 -35.39
CA GLY A 828 -14.19 28.82 -36.04
C GLY A 828 -15.28 27.94 -35.44
N VAL A 829 -15.62 28.16 -34.17
CA VAL A 829 -16.47 27.26 -33.39
C VAL A 829 -17.92 27.32 -33.87
N LYS A 830 -18.52 26.16 -34.11
CA LYS A 830 -19.92 25.95 -34.50
C LYS A 830 -20.74 25.31 -33.40
N GLU A 831 -20.13 24.46 -32.59
CA GLU A 831 -20.77 23.77 -31.48
C GLU A 831 -20.08 24.12 -30.16
N LEU A 832 -20.85 24.55 -29.16
CA LEU A 832 -20.37 24.85 -27.81
C LEU A 832 -21.18 24.08 -26.76
N ARG A 833 -20.52 23.25 -25.97
CA ARG A 833 -21.13 22.53 -24.83
C ARG A 833 -20.64 23.11 -23.51
N LEU A 834 -21.55 23.37 -22.58
CA LEU A 834 -21.30 24.05 -21.30
C LEU A 834 -21.86 23.21 -20.15
N GLY A 835 -20.97 22.60 -19.35
CA GLY A 835 -21.28 21.86 -18.12
C GLY A 835 -21.29 22.76 -16.89
N LYS A 836 -20.84 22.24 -15.73
CA LYS A 836 -20.75 22.99 -14.47
C LYS A 836 -19.59 24.00 -14.47
N ILE A 837 -19.62 24.97 -15.38
CA ILE A 837 -18.68 26.08 -15.43
C ILE A 837 -18.87 26.97 -14.19
N LYS A 838 -17.77 27.46 -13.63
CA LYS A 838 -17.78 28.26 -12.37
C LYS A 838 -17.82 29.76 -12.61
N GLN A 839 -17.26 30.24 -13.73
CA GLN A 839 -17.21 31.67 -14.07
C GLN A 839 -18.47 32.10 -14.81
N GLU A 840 -18.89 33.34 -14.57
CA GLU A 840 -20.03 33.95 -15.26
C GLU A 840 -19.74 34.12 -16.76
N LEU A 841 -20.74 33.84 -17.59
CA LEU A 841 -20.70 34.18 -19.01
C LEU A 841 -20.98 35.66 -19.18
N THR A 842 -20.19 36.33 -20.03
CA THR A 842 -20.42 37.74 -20.40
C THR A 842 -20.96 37.85 -21.82
N ILE A 843 -21.56 39.00 -22.14
CA ILE A 843 -21.88 39.34 -23.54
C ILE A 843 -20.59 39.24 -24.37
N ASP A 844 -20.71 38.72 -25.61
CA ASP A 844 -19.61 38.43 -26.53
C ASP A 844 -18.60 37.35 -26.10
N SER A 845 -18.81 36.67 -24.96
CA SER A 845 -17.94 35.53 -24.57
C SER A 845 -18.10 34.32 -25.48
N ILE A 846 -19.29 34.15 -26.05
CA ILE A 846 -19.61 33.14 -27.07
C ILE A 846 -19.68 33.87 -28.43
N PRO A 847 -18.90 33.45 -29.44
CA PRO A 847 -18.89 34.13 -30.74
C PRO A 847 -20.17 33.88 -31.53
N ASN A 848 -20.55 34.84 -32.39
CA ASN A 848 -21.77 34.75 -33.23
C ASN A 848 -21.70 33.65 -34.31
N THR A 849 -20.55 33.00 -34.45
CA THR A 849 -20.34 31.89 -35.38
C THR A 849 -20.85 30.55 -34.85
N VAL A 850 -21.12 30.44 -33.54
CA VAL A 850 -21.71 29.27 -32.90
C VAL A 850 -23.16 29.10 -33.34
N THR A 851 -23.48 27.94 -33.90
CA THR A 851 -24.84 27.57 -34.36
C THR A 851 -25.55 26.62 -33.40
N THR A 852 -24.80 25.85 -32.61
CA THR A 852 -25.35 24.87 -31.68
C THR A 852 -24.78 25.10 -30.28
N VAL A 853 -25.66 25.27 -29.29
CA VAL A 853 -25.27 25.38 -27.88
C VAL A 853 -25.92 24.25 -27.09
N GLY A 854 -25.12 23.55 -26.30
CA GLY A 854 -25.57 22.55 -25.33
C GLY A 854 -25.31 23.02 -23.90
N LEU A 855 -26.34 23.20 -23.10
CA LEU A 855 -26.26 23.43 -21.66
C LEU A 855 -26.39 22.05 -20.98
N LEU A 856 -25.29 21.48 -20.52
CA LEU A 856 -25.26 20.13 -19.94
C LEU A 856 -25.77 20.11 -18.50
N ASP A 857 -26.00 18.91 -17.97
CA ASP A 857 -26.49 18.71 -16.62
C ASP A 857 -25.63 19.39 -15.56
N GLY A 858 -26.28 20.14 -14.67
CA GLY A 858 -25.62 20.91 -13.63
C GLY A 858 -25.17 22.32 -14.04
N PHE A 859 -25.31 22.73 -15.32
CA PHE A 859 -25.03 24.11 -15.72
C PHE A 859 -25.78 25.11 -14.81
N ASN A 860 -25.04 26.01 -14.18
CA ASN A 860 -25.53 26.85 -13.08
C ASN A 860 -25.19 28.35 -13.26
N GLN A 861 -25.05 28.82 -14.50
CA GLN A 861 -24.83 30.23 -14.77
C GLN A 861 -26.12 30.92 -15.21
N LYS A 862 -26.30 32.18 -14.82
CA LYS A 862 -27.49 32.96 -15.21
C LYS A 862 -27.39 33.35 -16.68
N LEU A 863 -28.42 33.03 -17.45
CA LEU A 863 -28.52 33.42 -18.86
C LEU A 863 -29.39 34.68 -19.00
N THR A 864 -28.75 35.83 -19.19
CA THR A 864 -29.44 37.07 -19.56
C THR A 864 -29.55 37.23 -21.07
N LYS A 865 -30.39 38.18 -21.51
CA LYS A 865 -30.52 38.52 -22.92
C LYS A 865 -29.15 38.81 -23.54
N SER A 866 -28.90 38.27 -24.73
CA SER A 866 -27.65 38.40 -25.49
C SER A 866 -26.43 37.64 -24.96
N ILE A 867 -26.54 36.82 -23.92
CA ILE A 867 -25.46 35.89 -23.52
C ILE A 867 -25.31 34.77 -24.56
N ILE A 868 -26.42 34.15 -24.95
CA ILE A 868 -26.45 33.27 -26.11
C ILE A 868 -26.54 34.16 -27.36
N PRO A 869 -25.60 34.07 -28.31
CA PRO A 869 -25.55 34.97 -29.45
C PRO A 869 -26.65 34.67 -30.49
N GLU A 870 -26.98 35.66 -31.31
CA GLU A 870 -27.99 35.54 -32.38
C GLU A 870 -27.56 34.56 -33.50
N GLY A 871 -26.31 34.09 -33.50
CA GLY A 871 -25.85 33.01 -34.39
C GLY A 871 -26.51 31.65 -34.15
N VAL A 872 -26.97 31.39 -32.93
CA VAL A 872 -27.42 30.07 -32.48
C VAL A 872 -28.76 29.67 -33.14
N LYS A 873 -28.81 28.46 -33.69
CA LYS A 873 -29.98 27.83 -34.33
C LYS A 873 -30.54 26.67 -33.52
N GLU A 874 -29.67 25.96 -32.81
CA GLU A 874 -30.03 24.80 -32.00
C GLU A 874 -29.56 25.00 -30.56
N LEU A 875 -30.49 24.82 -29.61
CA LEU A 875 -30.21 24.92 -28.18
C LEU A 875 -30.68 23.64 -27.48
N TYR A 876 -29.74 22.88 -26.92
CA TYR A 876 -30.01 21.68 -26.14
C TYR A 876 -29.78 21.96 -24.65
N ILE A 877 -30.71 21.55 -23.79
CA ILE A 877 -30.75 21.95 -22.37
C ILE A 877 -31.00 20.71 -21.52
N GLY A 878 -30.02 20.34 -20.69
CA GLY A 878 -30.15 19.29 -19.67
C GLY A 878 -30.76 19.79 -18.36
N ASP A 879 -30.45 19.12 -17.25
CA ASP A 879 -30.84 19.50 -15.88
C ASP A 879 -30.02 20.70 -15.38
N ILE A 880 -30.32 21.88 -15.93
CA ILE A 880 -29.73 23.15 -15.53
C ILE A 880 -30.26 23.62 -14.16
N LYS A 881 -29.47 24.41 -13.44
CA LYS A 881 -29.76 24.84 -12.06
C LYS A 881 -30.28 26.27 -11.91
N GLN A 882 -30.24 27.06 -12.98
CA GLN A 882 -30.78 28.42 -13.02
C GLN A 882 -32.05 28.47 -13.86
N GLU A 883 -32.99 29.34 -13.46
CA GLU A 883 -34.21 29.58 -14.22
C GLU A 883 -33.90 30.26 -15.56
N LEU A 884 -34.58 29.82 -16.61
CA LEU A 884 -34.59 30.52 -17.90
C LEU A 884 -35.52 31.74 -17.80
N ILE A 885 -35.11 32.86 -18.37
CA ILE A 885 -35.92 34.08 -18.43
C ILE A 885 -36.34 34.38 -19.87
N ILE A 886 -37.42 35.15 -20.04
CA ILE A 886 -37.87 35.61 -21.36
C ILE A 886 -36.74 36.39 -22.05
N GLY A 887 -36.43 36.00 -23.28
CA GLY A 887 -35.34 36.59 -24.08
C GLY A 887 -33.93 36.07 -23.76
N SER A 888 -33.78 35.08 -22.85
CA SER A 888 -32.50 34.37 -22.67
C SER A 888 -32.16 33.45 -23.84
N ILE A 889 -33.19 32.92 -24.52
CA ILE A 889 -33.07 32.18 -25.78
C ILE A 889 -33.29 33.19 -26.93
N PRO A 890 -32.33 33.35 -27.86
CA PRO A 890 -32.46 34.32 -28.96
C PRO A 890 -33.51 33.90 -29.99
N ASN A 891 -34.10 34.89 -30.68
CA ASN A 891 -35.16 34.68 -31.69
C ASN A 891 -34.63 34.07 -33.01
N THR A 892 -33.39 33.62 -33.02
CA THR A 892 -32.77 32.91 -34.14
C THR A 892 -32.74 31.40 -33.94
N VAL A 893 -33.02 30.91 -32.73
CA VAL A 893 -33.12 29.49 -32.40
C VAL A 893 -34.37 28.90 -33.05
N THR A 894 -34.18 27.85 -33.85
CA THR A 894 -35.26 27.12 -34.52
C THR A 894 -35.50 25.74 -33.92
N THR A 895 -34.52 25.20 -33.19
CA THR A 895 -34.60 23.89 -32.54
C THR A 895 -34.27 24.05 -31.07
N VAL A 896 -35.16 23.58 -30.19
CA VAL A 896 -34.90 23.47 -28.75
C VAL A 896 -35.01 22.01 -28.35
N GLY A 897 -34.01 21.47 -27.66
CA GLY A 897 -34.08 20.16 -27.03
C GLY A 897 -34.03 20.30 -25.52
N LEU A 898 -35.00 19.72 -24.81
CA LEU A 898 -35.01 19.58 -23.36
C LEU A 898 -34.69 18.12 -23.04
N TYR A 899 -33.50 17.84 -22.54
CA TYR A 899 -33.05 16.47 -22.25
C TYR A 899 -33.57 15.95 -20.90
N ASP A 900 -33.38 14.65 -20.67
CA ASP A 900 -33.80 13.96 -19.47
C ASP A 900 -33.34 14.70 -18.20
N GLY A 901 -34.25 14.85 -17.24
CA GLY A 901 -33.97 15.56 -15.99
C GLY A 901 -34.21 17.07 -16.03
N PHE A 902 -34.50 17.69 -17.18
CA PHE A 902 -34.87 19.10 -17.24
C PHE A 902 -36.04 19.42 -16.29
N ASN A 903 -35.83 20.33 -15.33
CA ASN A 903 -36.77 20.62 -14.25
C ASN A 903 -37.04 22.12 -14.02
N GLN A 904 -36.82 22.97 -15.03
CA GLN A 904 -37.07 24.41 -14.92
C GLN A 904 -38.47 24.78 -15.42
N LYS A 905 -39.12 25.74 -14.76
CA LYS A 905 -40.45 26.20 -15.17
C LYS A 905 -40.40 26.96 -16.49
N LEU A 906 -41.18 26.50 -17.48
CA LEU A 906 -41.36 27.19 -18.75
C LEU A 906 -42.61 28.05 -18.74
N THR A 907 -42.46 29.38 -18.74
CA THR A 907 -43.55 30.33 -18.90
C THR A 907 -43.65 30.82 -20.35
N LYS A 908 -44.82 31.36 -20.71
CA LYS A 908 -45.07 31.89 -22.06
C LYS A 908 -44.00 32.91 -22.47
N GLY A 909 -43.37 32.66 -23.61
CA GLY A 909 -42.33 33.51 -24.18
C GLY A 909 -40.89 33.18 -23.75
N ILE A 910 -40.67 32.18 -22.88
CA ILE A 910 -39.31 31.66 -22.63
C ILE A 910 -38.76 30.98 -23.88
N ILE A 911 -39.54 30.07 -24.46
CA ILE A 911 -39.27 29.51 -25.78
C ILE A 911 -39.74 30.55 -26.82
N PRO A 912 -38.85 31.07 -27.70
CA PRO A 912 -39.21 32.13 -28.64
C PRO A 912 -40.06 31.59 -29.79
N GLU A 913 -40.85 32.47 -30.41
CA GLU A 913 -41.71 32.15 -31.56
C GLU A 913 -40.90 31.71 -32.81
N SER A 914 -39.58 31.81 -32.80
CA SER A 914 -38.72 31.29 -33.88
C SER A 914 -38.58 29.76 -33.88
N VAL A 915 -38.88 29.10 -32.76
CA VAL A 915 -38.69 27.64 -32.61
C VAL A 915 -39.73 26.88 -33.43
N LYS A 916 -39.27 25.92 -34.23
CA LYS A 916 -40.09 25.04 -35.09
C LYS A 916 -40.04 23.58 -34.63
N LEU A 917 -38.90 23.15 -34.10
CA LEU A 917 -38.69 21.79 -33.59
C LEU A 917 -38.42 21.84 -32.09
N LEU A 918 -39.23 21.10 -31.33
CA LEU A 918 -39.04 20.89 -29.90
C LEU A 918 -38.77 19.41 -29.64
N ARG A 919 -37.62 19.08 -29.05
CA ARG A 919 -37.31 17.71 -28.58
C ARG A 919 -37.49 17.62 -27.07
N LEU A 920 -38.18 16.60 -26.58
CA LEU A 920 -38.54 16.43 -25.17
C LEU A 920 -38.11 15.06 -24.66
N GLY A 921 -37.08 15.01 -23.82
CA GLY A 921 -36.75 13.85 -23.00
C GLY A 921 -37.69 13.69 -21.80
N ASP A 922 -37.26 12.92 -20.80
CA ASP A 922 -37.94 12.73 -19.51
C ASP A 922 -37.85 13.99 -18.62
N ILE A 923 -38.63 15.01 -19.00
CA ILE A 923 -38.74 16.28 -18.29
C ILE A 923 -39.46 16.09 -16.94
N LYS A 924 -39.00 16.80 -15.90
CA LYS A 924 -39.52 16.67 -14.53
C LYS A 924 -40.50 17.76 -14.12
N GLN A 925 -40.67 18.77 -14.97
CA GLN A 925 -41.54 19.90 -14.75
C GLN A 925 -42.78 19.84 -15.64
N GLU A 926 -43.95 20.16 -15.08
CA GLU A 926 -45.20 20.26 -15.84
C GLU A 926 -45.13 21.42 -16.85
N LEU A 927 -45.48 21.14 -18.11
CA LEU A 927 -45.64 22.13 -19.17
C LEU A 927 -46.99 22.81 -19.04
N ILE A 928 -47.00 24.13 -18.82
CA ILE A 928 -48.25 24.90 -18.72
C ILE A 928 -48.76 25.34 -20.10
N ILE A 929 -50.07 25.57 -20.21
CA ILE A 929 -50.69 26.06 -21.45
C ILE A 929 -50.01 27.37 -21.91
N GLY A 930 -49.61 27.40 -23.17
CA GLY A 930 -48.93 28.54 -23.80
C GLY A 930 -47.44 28.68 -23.48
N SER A 931 -46.83 27.74 -22.74
CA SER A 931 -45.36 27.69 -22.54
C SER A 931 -44.60 27.35 -23.83
N ILE A 932 -45.22 26.55 -24.70
CA ILE A 932 -44.73 26.22 -26.05
C ILE A 932 -45.42 27.16 -27.06
N PRO A 933 -44.67 27.87 -27.92
CA PRO A 933 -45.26 28.74 -28.93
C PRO A 933 -45.93 27.94 -30.05
N ASN A 934 -46.94 28.52 -30.68
CA ASN A 934 -47.71 27.87 -31.76
C ASN A 934 -46.88 27.65 -33.05
N THR A 935 -45.70 28.26 -33.12
CA THR A 935 -44.76 28.10 -34.24
C THR A 935 -43.99 26.79 -34.20
N VAL A 936 -44.01 26.05 -33.08
CA VAL A 936 -43.48 24.69 -33.00
C VAL A 936 -44.36 23.76 -33.84
N THR A 937 -43.86 23.36 -35.01
CA THR A 937 -44.56 22.47 -35.94
C THR A 937 -44.26 21.01 -35.71
N THR A 938 -43.13 20.70 -35.07
CA THR A 938 -42.69 19.33 -34.80
C THR A 938 -42.30 19.20 -33.34
N VAL A 939 -42.88 18.23 -32.65
CA VAL A 939 -42.47 17.79 -31.31
C VAL A 939 -42.01 16.35 -31.42
N THR A 940 -40.79 16.06 -30.97
CA THR A 940 -40.25 14.69 -30.88
C THR A 940 -39.94 14.36 -29.44
N PHE A 941 -40.18 13.11 -29.05
CA PHE A 941 -39.85 12.58 -27.74
C PHE A 941 -38.67 11.63 -27.85
#